data_AF-A0A2D6WPN8-F1
#
_entry.id   AF-A0A2D6WPN8-F1
#
_cell.length_a   1.000
_cell.length_b   1.000
_cell.length_c   1.000
_cell.angle_alpha   90.00
_cell.angle_beta   90.00
_cell.angle_gamma   90.00
#
_symmetry.space_group_name_H-M   'P 1'
#
loop_
_entity.id
_entity.type
_entity.pdbx_description
1 polymer ?
#
loop_
_entity_poly.entity_id
_entity_poly.type
_entity_poly.pdbx_seq_one_letter_code
_entity_poly.pdbx_strand_id
1 'polypeptide(L)'
;MVRFKHQYPHVTQSLWRRLQRSTNRSSVRMMLFHVPSIRMWFCLLTRLMPMSSRGSRIRRSHERLTTNTHFHPSTTKEESMIFNNNNPVSLQRELNGLSKGLGRWDVHTVFRGDGASASNKTIYLPNMPVDAQLSDEQMRVFRGYHIHEVGHILHTNDRVWNFEVKEYMKINEFWRKDVLNALEDVMIERKINEQYAGAKRNLEETVDRVLGKNLAQIAEHGMAGTADEVPYAILQMCRKAMGYNSANLDAYLAQLPETVAQQADQWVCEVLEAEDTKEVAKIARALGQWMKDEGVAAEQPDEPQKRVAAEDGEPPEDGEEGDGDKPKPDDDSDDDGDDDGPRVQQAETNRQDEQKPLSLQDLMNRTLEDVVEEEAKSVIHASDDPTFQLPTRDINEYDPYDELQRTREHNARHDEYLKERSAKYDNIIKQLGKSLRTRSSSLARVLQSQENEFWVGGKEHGRLDRNRMVGIVTGEKNIWAQQVRQQTQSTAVMVMMDQSGSMSFGQVRRALVTLNETLSRANVPYGIIGWSCSNYQILKTMKMKGRTEHVKEQIGGMGDWSGGTDPYPALMMCYEKYHEWSQAERKIILFCSDAAFNLRESTMMCKLNALMEPQGYEPYGILIDANDARSLEVAFPRGVVKTNSKRLPETMLDQLQKLLALGANSAAA
;
A
#
# COMPACT_ATOMS: atom_id res chain seq x y z
N MET A 1 35.71 42.14 43.46
CA MET A 1 34.79 43.22 43.89
C MET A 1 34.17 43.82 42.64
N VAL A 2 32.94 43.41 42.33
CA VAL A 2 31.81 44.37 42.31
C VAL A 2 31.81 45.21 41.03
N ARG A 3 31.27 44.62 39.94
CA ARG A 3 30.52 45.25 38.83
C ARG A 3 30.44 44.28 37.65
N PHE A 4 29.68 43.19 37.82
CA PHE A 4 29.05 42.42 36.72
C PHE A 4 28.11 41.35 37.28
N LYS A 5 27.53 41.61 38.47
CA LYS A 5 26.65 40.70 39.21
C LYS A 5 25.27 41.32 39.46
N HIS A 6 24.88 42.32 38.67
CA HIS A 6 23.69 43.15 38.86
C HIS A 6 22.92 43.37 37.57
N GLN A 7 22.73 42.32 36.75
CA GLN A 7 21.81 42.48 35.63
C GLN A 7 20.91 41.30 35.24
N TYR A 8 21.12 40.05 35.69
CA TYR A 8 20.19 38.96 35.38
C TYR A 8 20.22 37.84 36.44
N PRO A 9 19.22 37.73 37.37
CA PRO A 9 19.28 36.76 38.46
C PRO A 9 18.55 35.41 38.20
N HIS A 10 18.06 35.11 37.00
CA HIS A 10 17.31 33.85 36.78
C HIS A 10 17.64 33.14 35.46
N VAL A 11 18.72 32.35 35.43
CA VAL A 11 18.79 31.12 34.61
C VAL A 11 19.56 30.07 35.40
N THR A 12 18.95 28.91 35.58
CA THR A 12 19.29 27.85 36.52
C THR A 12 20.39 26.89 36.03
N GLN A 13 21.03 26.25 37.01
CA GLN A 13 22.27 25.43 36.99
C GLN A 13 22.28 24.14 36.14
N SER A 14 21.36 23.91 35.21
CA SER A 14 21.27 22.62 34.49
C SER A 14 22.10 22.53 33.20
N LEU A 15 22.57 23.66 32.64
CA LEU A 15 23.33 23.66 31.37
C LEU A 15 24.86 23.53 31.52
N TRP A 16 25.40 23.68 32.73
CA TRP A 16 26.86 23.69 32.95
C TRP A 16 27.49 22.29 33.12
N ARG A 17 26.69 21.22 33.23
CA ARG A 17 27.20 19.85 33.42
C ARG A 17 27.37 19.03 32.12
N ARG A 18 26.95 19.56 30.96
CA ARG A 18 27.03 18.83 29.67
C ARG A 18 28.22 19.18 28.77
N LEU A 19 29.09 20.11 29.18
CA LEU A 19 30.21 20.59 28.36
C LEU A 19 31.61 20.22 28.89
N GLN A 20 31.70 19.25 29.81
CA GLN A 20 32.96 18.85 30.45
C GLN A 20 33.37 17.38 30.24
N ARG A 21 32.94 16.74 29.13
CA ARG A 21 33.40 15.40 28.74
C ARG A 21 33.65 15.27 27.24
N SER A 22 34.63 15.98 26.71
CA SER A 22 35.43 15.49 25.55
C SER A 22 36.65 16.38 25.34
N THR A 23 37.80 15.99 25.90
CA THR A 23 39.11 16.27 25.31
C THR A 23 40.17 15.51 26.08
N ASN A 24 40.78 14.52 25.44
CA ASN A 24 42.11 14.07 25.82
C ASN A 24 42.88 13.61 24.59
N ARG A 25 44.18 13.95 24.62
CA ARG A 25 45.31 13.52 23.77
C ARG A 25 45.70 14.32 22.51
N SER A 26 46.71 15.16 22.74
CA SER A 26 48.09 15.09 22.19
C SER A 26 48.41 15.75 20.84
N SER A 27 49.20 16.84 20.90
CA SER A 27 50.56 16.99 20.33
C SER A 27 50.86 18.33 19.64
N VAL A 28 51.59 19.19 20.37
CA VAL A 28 52.87 19.90 20.05
C VAL A 28 53.05 20.72 18.73
N ARG A 29 53.67 21.92 18.94
CA ARG A 29 54.38 22.90 18.05
C ARG A 29 53.49 23.96 17.36
N MET A 30 53.57 25.29 17.56
CA MET A 30 54.51 26.36 18.01
C MET A 30 54.78 27.35 16.84
N MET A 31 54.63 28.65 17.14
CA MET A 31 55.07 29.88 16.43
C MET A 31 54.18 30.49 15.34
N LEU A 32 54.06 31.82 15.14
CA LEU A 32 54.32 33.10 15.86
C LEU A 32 53.84 34.21 14.87
N PHE A 33 53.16 35.27 15.35
CA PHE A 33 53.23 36.70 14.92
C PHE A 33 52.70 37.08 13.50
N HIS A 34 52.15 38.26 13.18
CA HIS A 34 51.83 39.53 13.83
C HIS A 34 50.86 40.31 12.90
N VAL A 35 50.01 41.18 13.46
CA VAL A 35 49.25 42.26 12.75
C VAL A 35 50.13 43.54 12.75
N PRO A 36 49.91 44.60 11.92
CA PRO A 36 48.97 45.66 12.33
C PRO A 36 48.27 46.47 11.20
N SER A 37 47.25 47.19 11.66
CA SER A 37 46.31 48.18 11.11
C SER A 37 46.87 49.58 10.76
N ILE A 38 46.13 50.43 9.99
CA ILE A 38 45.60 51.79 10.35
C ILE A 38 45.14 52.66 9.13
N ARG A 39 44.16 53.53 9.42
CA ARG A 39 43.30 54.48 8.65
C ARG A 39 43.93 55.78 8.09
N MET A 40 43.23 56.44 7.14
CA MET A 40 43.01 57.93 6.96
C MET A 40 42.33 58.21 5.59
N TRP A 41 41.71 59.33 5.20
CA TRP A 41 40.75 60.33 5.73
C TRP A 41 40.32 61.24 4.51
N PHE A 42 39.05 61.71 4.48
CA PHE A 42 38.49 63.00 3.99
C PHE A 42 38.37 63.53 2.52
N CYS A 43 37.11 63.86 2.18
CA CYS A 43 36.41 64.89 1.35
C CYS A 43 37.10 65.96 0.46
N LEU A 44 36.50 66.31 -0.71
CA LEU A 44 35.67 67.54 -0.95
C LEU A 44 34.97 67.62 -2.36
N LEU A 45 33.91 68.45 -2.41
CA LEU A 45 32.92 68.90 -3.44
C LEU A 45 33.42 69.21 -4.90
N THR A 46 32.63 69.31 -6.01
CA THR A 46 31.26 69.85 -6.27
C THR A 46 30.75 69.53 -7.73
N ARG A 47 29.43 69.31 -7.88
CA ARG A 47 28.46 69.64 -8.98
C ARG A 47 28.81 69.53 -10.49
N LEU A 48 28.08 68.67 -11.22
CA LEU A 48 27.07 69.02 -12.26
C LEU A 48 26.31 67.75 -12.70
N MET A 49 25.02 67.91 -13.02
CA MET A 49 23.95 66.90 -13.09
C MET A 49 23.76 66.29 -14.52
N PRO A 50 22.89 65.28 -14.74
CA PRO A 50 23.29 63.98 -15.30
C PRO A 50 22.55 63.60 -16.61
N MET A 51 23.03 62.58 -17.34
CA MET A 51 22.16 61.63 -18.04
C MET A 51 22.90 60.35 -18.48
N SER A 52 22.22 59.23 -18.23
CA SER A 52 22.35 57.91 -18.85
C SER A 52 23.38 56.90 -18.31
N SER A 53 22.85 55.68 -18.17
CA SER A 53 23.50 54.36 -18.11
C SER A 53 23.60 53.66 -16.73
N ARG A 54 22.91 52.50 -16.72
CA ARG A 54 23.21 51.23 -16.04
C ARG A 54 23.06 51.13 -14.52
N GLY A 55 22.21 50.16 -14.16
CA GLY A 55 22.67 49.00 -13.40
C GLY A 55 22.76 49.18 -11.90
N SER A 56 21.66 48.90 -11.20
CA SER A 56 21.71 48.63 -9.76
C SER A 56 22.14 47.19 -9.52
N ARG A 57 23.32 47.03 -8.90
CA ARG A 57 23.75 45.82 -8.21
C ARG A 57 23.16 45.85 -6.80
N ILE A 58 22.39 44.83 -6.44
CA ILE A 58 22.20 44.44 -5.03
C ILE A 58 23.08 43.22 -4.74
N ARG A 59 23.67 43.26 -3.56
CA ARG A 59 24.72 42.38 -3.03
C ARG A 59 24.26 40.93 -2.84
N ARG A 60 25.22 40.03 -3.12
CA ARG A 60 25.22 38.58 -2.93
C ARG A 60 25.07 38.16 -1.47
N SER A 61 24.17 37.20 -1.22
CA SER A 61 24.29 36.15 -0.20
C SER A 61 24.49 34.80 -0.92
N HIS A 62 25.23 33.89 -0.29
CA HIS A 62 25.91 32.75 -0.92
C HIS A 62 25.03 31.79 -1.74
N GLU A 63 25.47 31.54 -2.98
CA GLU A 63 25.06 30.43 -3.84
C GLU A 63 25.48 29.09 -3.21
N ARG A 64 24.51 28.17 -3.06
CA ARG A 64 24.77 26.74 -2.94
C ARG A 64 24.15 26.09 -4.18
N LEU A 65 25.00 25.40 -4.93
CA LEU A 65 24.76 24.86 -6.27
C LEU A 65 23.41 24.13 -6.42
N THR A 66 22.54 24.68 -7.27
CA THR A 66 21.49 23.92 -7.95
C THR A 66 22.08 23.40 -9.26
N THR A 67 22.39 22.11 -9.31
CA THR A 67 22.68 21.43 -10.58
C THR A 67 21.38 21.23 -11.34
N ASN A 68 21.22 22.00 -12.42
CA ASN A 68 20.25 21.78 -13.48
C ASN A 68 20.29 20.32 -13.94
N THR A 69 19.18 19.61 -13.77
CA THR A 69 18.86 18.42 -14.57
C THR A 69 17.87 18.88 -15.64
N HIS A 70 18.33 18.88 -16.89
CA HIS A 70 17.47 19.10 -18.03
C HIS A 70 16.47 17.94 -18.11
N PHE A 71 15.19 18.26 -17.88
CA PHE A 71 14.06 17.43 -18.25
C PHE A 71 14.02 17.31 -19.78
N HIS A 72 14.32 16.12 -20.29
CA HIS A 72 13.79 15.69 -21.57
C HIS A 72 12.41 15.09 -21.30
N PRO A 73 11.33 15.55 -21.95
CA PRO A 73 10.04 14.90 -21.87
C PRO A 73 10.11 13.62 -22.72
N SER A 74 10.21 12.45 -22.09
CA SER A 74 9.96 11.18 -22.77
C SER A 74 8.44 11.01 -22.90
N THR A 75 7.96 11.20 -24.12
CA THR A 75 6.58 10.91 -24.54
C THR A 75 6.39 9.39 -24.62
N THR A 76 6.13 8.76 -23.47
CA THR A 76 5.37 7.51 -23.24
C THR A 76 5.62 7.09 -21.78
N LYS A 77 4.90 7.71 -20.85
CA LYS A 77 4.68 7.16 -19.52
C LYS A 77 3.39 6.34 -19.58
N GLU A 78 3.47 5.15 -20.17
CA GLU A 78 2.62 4.07 -19.70
C GLU A 78 3.27 3.57 -18.41
N GLU A 79 3.05 4.32 -17.33
CA GLU A 79 3.28 3.81 -15.99
C GLU A 79 2.46 2.51 -15.85
N SER A 80 3.01 1.49 -15.21
CA SER A 80 2.44 0.14 -15.13
C SER A 80 0.96 0.13 -14.75
N MET A 81 0.07 -0.43 -15.58
CA MET A 81 -1.38 -0.43 -15.29
C MET A 81 -1.72 -0.95 -13.86
N ILE A 82 -0.95 -1.92 -13.34
CA ILE A 82 -1.17 -2.55 -12.03
C ILE A 82 -0.47 -1.83 -10.84
N PHE A 83 0.45 -0.88 -11.06
CA PHE A 83 1.08 -0.10 -9.97
C PHE A 83 0.97 1.41 -10.13
N ASN A 84 0.16 1.88 -11.08
CA ASN A 84 -0.29 3.26 -11.12
C ASN A 84 -1.08 3.59 -9.85
N ASN A 85 -1.21 4.87 -9.51
CA ASN A 85 -1.94 5.25 -8.29
C ASN A 85 -3.44 4.89 -8.35
N ASN A 86 -3.94 4.48 -9.51
CA ASN A 86 -5.37 4.36 -9.83
C ASN A 86 -5.82 2.90 -10.00
N ASN A 87 -5.34 1.99 -9.15
CA ASN A 87 -5.79 0.58 -9.15
C ASN A 87 -6.06 0.08 -7.73
N PRO A 88 -6.81 -1.03 -7.57
CA PRO A 88 -7.17 -1.57 -6.26
C PRO A 88 -5.99 -1.91 -5.34
N VAL A 89 -4.86 -2.38 -5.89
CA VAL A 89 -3.64 -2.70 -5.11
C VAL A 89 -3.08 -1.43 -4.46
N SER A 90 -2.87 -0.41 -5.29
CA SER A 90 -2.33 0.88 -4.87
C SER A 90 -3.26 1.56 -3.87
N LEU A 91 -4.57 1.47 -4.11
CA LEU A 91 -5.59 2.01 -3.22
C LEU A 91 -5.57 1.28 -1.87
N GLN A 92 -5.55 -0.05 -1.81
CA GLN A 92 -5.49 -0.81 -0.55
C GLN A 92 -4.33 -0.34 0.34
N ARG A 93 -3.15 -0.21 -0.27
CA ARG A 93 -1.94 0.26 0.41
C ARG A 93 -2.10 1.70 0.88
N GLU A 94 -2.66 2.57 0.05
CA GLU A 94 -2.94 3.95 0.42
C GLU A 94 -3.89 4.03 1.61
N LEU A 95 -5.01 3.29 1.61
CA LEU A 95 -6.00 3.25 2.69
C LEU A 95 -5.39 2.69 3.99
N ASN A 96 -4.53 1.68 3.91
CA ASN A 96 -3.73 1.21 5.03
C ASN A 96 -2.77 2.30 5.57
N GLY A 97 -2.19 3.09 4.68
CA GLY A 97 -1.41 4.27 5.04
C GLY A 97 -2.24 5.38 5.71
N LEU A 98 -3.45 5.63 5.22
CA LEU A 98 -4.40 6.59 5.79
C LEU A 98 -4.82 6.17 7.20
N SER A 99 -5.12 4.89 7.43
CA SER A 99 -5.43 4.37 8.77
C SER A 99 -4.32 4.67 9.78
N LYS A 100 -3.06 4.43 9.38
CA LYS A 100 -1.88 4.80 10.18
C LYS A 100 -1.79 6.31 10.41
N GLY A 101 -2.05 7.11 9.38
CA GLY A 101 -2.05 8.57 9.45
C GLY A 101 -3.12 9.14 10.39
N LEU A 102 -4.27 8.48 10.47
CA LEU A 102 -5.38 8.80 11.39
C LEU A 102 -5.17 8.25 12.82
N GLY A 103 -4.06 7.54 13.07
CA GLY A 103 -3.69 7.05 14.40
C GLY A 103 -4.07 5.60 14.71
N ARG A 104 -4.60 4.84 13.73
CA ARG A 104 -4.93 3.41 13.85
C ARG A 104 -4.00 2.56 13.00
N TRP A 105 -2.87 2.17 13.59
CA TRP A 105 -1.87 1.31 12.94
C TRP A 105 -2.28 -0.17 12.83
N ASP A 106 -3.29 -0.55 13.59
CA ASP A 106 -3.85 -1.90 13.73
C ASP A 106 -5.06 -2.16 12.82
N VAL A 107 -5.52 -1.13 12.10
CA VAL A 107 -6.62 -1.23 11.14
C VAL A 107 -6.08 -1.51 9.75
N HIS A 108 -6.66 -2.51 9.10
CA HIS A 108 -6.30 -2.94 7.75
C HIS A 108 -7.51 -2.89 6.82
N THR A 109 -7.26 -2.58 5.56
CA THR A 109 -8.26 -2.52 4.49
C THR A 109 -8.05 -3.70 3.57
N VAL A 110 -9.13 -4.39 3.22
CA VAL A 110 -9.07 -5.58 2.36
C VAL A 110 -10.19 -5.50 1.33
N PHE A 111 -9.86 -5.69 0.06
CA PHE A 111 -10.85 -5.88 -1.00
C PHE A 111 -11.31 -7.35 -1.01
N ARG A 112 -12.50 -7.63 -0.49
CA ARG A 112 -13.06 -8.98 -0.37
C ARG A 112 -14.58 -8.96 -0.27
N GLY A 113 -15.22 -9.95 -0.88
CA GLY A 113 -16.68 -10.12 -0.84
C GLY A 113 -17.38 -9.17 -1.80
N ASP A 114 -18.72 -9.18 -1.74
CA ASP A 114 -19.54 -8.42 -2.68
C ASP A 114 -19.90 -7.02 -2.14
N GLY A 115 -19.87 -6.83 -0.82
CA GLY A 115 -20.27 -5.58 -0.17
C GLY A 115 -19.13 -4.93 0.64
N ALA A 116 -19.33 -3.65 0.95
CA ALA A 116 -18.49 -2.93 1.90
C ALA A 116 -18.97 -3.19 3.35
N SER A 117 -18.05 -3.25 4.30
CA SER A 117 -18.38 -3.33 5.74
C SER A 117 -17.16 -3.01 6.59
N ALA A 118 -17.35 -2.70 7.87
CA ALA A 118 -16.24 -2.49 8.79
C ALA A 118 -16.35 -3.31 10.08
N SER A 119 -15.19 -3.52 10.69
CA SER A 119 -15.01 -4.09 12.01
C SER A 119 -13.92 -3.31 12.74
N ASN A 120 -13.75 -3.51 14.05
CA ASN A 120 -12.80 -2.73 14.87
C ASN A 120 -11.33 -2.79 14.40
N LYS A 121 -10.96 -3.74 13.53
CA LYS A 121 -9.61 -3.93 12.99
C LYS A 121 -9.54 -4.07 11.46
N THR A 122 -10.66 -4.20 10.77
CA THR A 122 -10.66 -4.47 9.34
C THR A 122 -11.81 -3.77 8.65
N ILE A 123 -11.48 -3.01 7.61
CA ILE A 123 -12.43 -2.40 6.67
C ILE A 123 -12.43 -3.26 5.41
N TYR A 124 -13.60 -3.78 5.07
CA TYR A 124 -13.84 -4.58 3.88
C TYR A 124 -14.41 -3.68 2.79
N LEU A 125 -13.75 -3.72 1.64
CA LEU A 125 -14.23 -3.10 0.42
C LEU A 125 -14.64 -4.19 -0.57
N PRO A 126 -15.59 -3.91 -1.49
CA PRO A 126 -16.03 -4.88 -2.49
C PRO A 126 -14.86 -5.37 -3.33
N ASN A 127 -14.81 -6.66 -3.59
CA ASN A 127 -13.73 -7.26 -4.35
C ASN A 127 -13.66 -6.69 -5.79
N MET A 128 -12.46 -6.36 -6.24
CA MET A 128 -12.21 -5.83 -7.59
C MET A 128 -11.11 -6.62 -8.30
N PRO A 129 -11.16 -6.73 -9.64
CA PRO A 129 -10.07 -7.29 -10.43
C PRO A 129 -8.75 -6.55 -10.20
N VAL A 130 -7.61 -7.26 -10.22
CA VAL A 130 -6.29 -6.65 -9.93
C VAL A 130 -5.86 -5.61 -10.97
N ASP A 131 -6.33 -5.77 -12.20
CA ASP A 131 -6.09 -4.90 -13.34
C ASP A 131 -7.11 -3.77 -13.48
N ALA A 132 -8.06 -3.66 -12.54
CA ALA A 132 -9.08 -2.62 -12.57
C ALA A 132 -8.46 -1.22 -12.46
N GLN A 133 -8.98 -0.28 -13.26
CA GLN A 133 -8.55 1.11 -13.35
C GLN A 133 -9.63 2.02 -12.77
N LEU A 134 -9.30 2.66 -11.65
CA LEU A 134 -10.16 3.55 -10.92
C LEU A 134 -9.99 4.99 -11.41
N SER A 135 -11.10 5.68 -11.65
CA SER A 135 -11.07 7.13 -11.84
C SER A 135 -10.67 7.85 -10.55
N ASP A 136 -10.20 9.08 -10.67
CA ASP A 136 -9.87 9.91 -9.51
C ASP A 136 -11.07 10.17 -8.59
N GLU A 137 -12.28 10.18 -9.16
CA GLU A 137 -13.56 10.28 -8.43
C GLU A 137 -13.84 9.00 -7.64
N GLN A 138 -13.81 7.83 -8.29
CA GLN A 138 -13.97 6.53 -7.63
C GLN A 138 -12.99 6.38 -6.46
N MET A 139 -11.71 6.70 -6.67
CA MET A 139 -10.73 6.65 -5.58
C MET A 139 -11.08 7.57 -4.40
N ARG A 140 -11.63 8.77 -4.66
CA ARG A 140 -12.08 9.68 -3.58
C ARG A 140 -13.26 9.12 -2.82
N VAL A 141 -14.20 8.45 -3.49
CA VAL A 141 -15.32 7.75 -2.86
C VAL A 141 -14.82 6.65 -1.92
N PHE A 142 -13.93 5.76 -2.40
CA PHE A 142 -13.35 4.71 -1.54
C PHE A 142 -12.56 5.30 -0.36
N ARG A 143 -11.82 6.39 -0.57
CA ARG A 143 -11.13 7.11 0.52
C ARG A 143 -12.12 7.68 1.52
N GLY A 144 -13.21 8.29 1.08
CA GLY A 144 -14.18 8.90 1.97
C GLY A 144 -14.92 7.86 2.80
N TYR A 145 -15.35 6.76 2.19
CA TYR A 145 -15.89 5.59 2.92
C TYR A 145 -14.90 5.10 3.98
N HIS A 146 -13.65 4.83 3.58
CA HIS A 146 -12.61 4.38 4.50
C HIS A 146 -12.38 5.35 5.68
N ILE A 147 -12.33 6.64 5.39
CA ILE A 147 -12.15 7.69 6.40
C ILE A 147 -13.35 7.75 7.36
N HIS A 148 -14.57 7.57 6.86
CA HIS A 148 -15.79 7.50 7.66
C HIS A 148 -15.76 6.31 8.63
N GLU A 149 -15.42 5.11 8.15
CA GLU A 149 -15.31 3.89 8.98
C GLU A 149 -14.20 4.00 10.05
N VAL A 150 -13.04 4.54 9.68
CA VAL A 150 -11.97 4.83 10.65
C VAL A 150 -12.43 5.88 11.68
N GLY A 151 -13.31 6.80 11.27
CA GLY A 151 -13.95 7.78 12.14
C GLY A 151 -14.74 7.14 13.27
N HIS A 152 -15.63 6.20 12.95
CA HIS A 152 -16.35 5.41 13.96
C HIS A 152 -15.39 4.67 14.90
N ILE A 153 -14.39 3.99 14.32
CA ILE A 153 -13.38 3.24 15.06
C ILE A 153 -12.58 4.11 16.06
N LEU A 154 -12.43 5.42 15.79
CA LEU A 154 -11.72 6.37 16.63
C LEU A 154 -12.61 7.07 17.65
N HIS A 155 -13.81 7.47 17.24
CA HIS A 155 -14.61 8.47 17.96
C HIS A 155 -15.90 7.94 18.56
N THR A 156 -16.44 6.83 18.04
CA THR A 156 -17.65 6.21 18.58
C THR A 156 -17.33 5.40 19.83
N ASN A 157 -18.08 5.65 20.90
CA ASN A 157 -17.97 4.87 22.13
C ASN A 157 -18.86 3.63 22.08
N ASP A 158 -18.28 2.49 21.72
CA ASP A 158 -18.97 1.20 21.61
C ASP A 158 -19.82 0.84 22.84
N ARG A 159 -19.40 1.22 24.06
CA ARG A 159 -20.17 0.88 25.27
C ARG A 159 -21.47 1.67 25.35
N VAL A 160 -21.42 2.95 25.00
CA VAL A 160 -22.59 3.83 25.01
C VAL A 160 -23.50 3.46 23.85
N TRP A 161 -22.93 3.29 22.66
CA TRP A 161 -23.63 2.85 21.47
C TRP A 161 -24.43 1.57 21.71
N ASN A 162 -23.75 0.51 22.18
CA ASN A 162 -24.38 -0.78 22.42
C ASN A 162 -25.40 -0.75 23.57
N PHE A 163 -25.23 0.15 24.53
CA PHE A 163 -26.22 0.36 25.59
C PHE A 163 -27.51 0.96 25.00
N GLU A 164 -27.42 2.05 24.25
CA GLU A 164 -28.57 2.72 23.65
C GLU A 164 -29.33 1.79 22.69
N VAL A 165 -28.61 1.08 21.81
CA VAL A 165 -29.22 0.12 20.87
C VAL A 165 -29.99 -0.97 21.61
N LYS A 166 -29.46 -1.48 22.74
CA LYS A 166 -30.18 -2.46 23.58
C LYS A 166 -31.43 -1.86 24.22
N GLU A 167 -31.37 -0.61 24.67
CA GLU A 167 -32.56 0.07 25.21
C GLU A 167 -33.63 0.27 24.14
N TYR A 168 -33.25 0.63 22.91
CA TYR A 168 -34.17 0.77 21.78
C TYR A 168 -34.83 -0.57 21.39
N MET A 169 -34.08 -1.67 21.42
CA MET A 169 -34.61 -3.02 21.23
C MET A 169 -35.64 -3.39 22.30
N LYS A 170 -35.40 -3.05 23.58
CA LYS A 170 -36.33 -3.36 24.68
C LYS A 170 -37.69 -2.69 24.53
N ILE A 171 -37.71 -1.49 23.96
CA ILE A 171 -38.95 -0.70 23.75
C ILE A 171 -39.55 -0.88 22.35
N ASN A 172 -38.97 -1.77 21.51
CA ASN A 172 -39.38 -2.00 20.13
C ASN A 172 -39.35 -0.75 19.23
N GLU A 173 -38.37 0.12 19.42
CA GLU A 173 -38.21 1.38 18.67
C GLU A 173 -36.86 1.42 17.98
N PHE A 174 -36.60 0.40 17.16
CA PHE A 174 -35.30 0.25 16.50
C PHE A 174 -34.95 1.43 15.56
N TRP A 175 -35.95 2.14 15.03
CA TRP A 175 -35.77 3.38 14.25
C TRP A 175 -34.98 4.47 15.00
N ARG A 176 -34.95 4.45 16.33
CA ARG A 176 -34.11 5.37 17.12
C ARG A 176 -32.62 5.15 16.92
N LYS A 177 -32.23 3.94 16.50
CA LYS A 177 -30.85 3.65 16.09
C LYS A 177 -30.48 4.47 14.85
N ASP A 178 -31.40 4.64 13.91
CA ASP A 178 -31.16 5.41 12.68
C ASP A 178 -30.99 6.90 13.01
N VAL A 179 -31.80 7.42 13.94
CA VAL A 179 -31.61 8.76 14.51
C VAL A 179 -30.22 8.89 15.14
N LEU A 180 -29.82 7.92 15.98
CA LEU A 180 -28.51 7.94 16.64
C LEU A 180 -27.36 7.90 15.62
N ASN A 181 -27.43 7.04 14.60
CA ASN A 181 -26.48 6.97 13.48
C ASN A 181 -26.33 8.34 12.81
N ALA A 182 -27.43 8.96 12.38
CA ALA A 182 -27.39 10.23 11.66
C ALA A 182 -26.72 11.36 12.46
N LEU A 183 -26.91 11.38 13.79
CA LEU A 183 -26.27 12.37 14.65
C LEU A 183 -24.81 12.02 14.98
N GLU A 184 -24.50 10.73 15.14
CA GLU A 184 -23.14 10.25 15.38
C GLU A 184 -22.22 10.55 14.18
N ASP A 185 -22.72 10.39 12.96
CA ASP A 185 -22.03 10.71 11.71
C ASP A 185 -21.54 12.16 11.66
N VAL A 186 -22.36 13.12 12.14
CA VAL A 186 -21.95 14.52 12.22
C VAL A 186 -20.73 14.68 13.14
N MET A 187 -20.76 14.04 14.30
CA MET A 187 -19.71 14.15 15.31
C MET A 187 -18.41 13.51 14.84
N ILE A 188 -18.46 12.32 14.23
CA ILE A 188 -17.26 11.65 13.70
C ILE A 188 -16.67 12.42 12.52
N GLU A 189 -17.50 12.89 11.58
CA GLU A 189 -17.03 13.60 10.39
C GLU A 189 -16.38 14.92 10.78
N ARG A 190 -16.98 15.67 11.72
CA ARG A 190 -16.43 16.90 12.28
C ARG A 190 -15.03 16.67 12.87
N LYS A 191 -14.91 15.71 13.79
CA LYS A 191 -13.63 15.40 14.45
C LYS A 191 -12.56 14.96 13.46
N ILE A 192 -12.93 14.15 12.48
CA ILE A 192 -11.98 13.69 11.45
C ILE A 192 -11.54 14.85 10.54
N ASN A 193 -12.45 15.77 10.17
CA ASN A 193 -12.09 16.96 9.39
C ASN A 193 -11.14 17.89 10.15
N GLU A 194 -11.27 17.99 11.47
CA GLU A 194 -10.36 18.75 12.33
C GLU A 194 -8.98 18.10 12.44
N GLN A 195 -8.94 16.77 12.53
CA GLN A 195 -7.69 16.00 12.67
C GLN A 195 -6.92 15.87 11.35
N TYR A 196 -7.63 15.76 10.22
CA TYR A 196 -7.05 15.46 8.93
C TYR A 196 -7.58 16.40 7.84
N ALA A 197 -6.77 17.40 7.47
CA ALA A 197 -7.14 18.41 6.47
C ALA A 197 -7.51 17.84 5.09
N GLY A 198 -7.07 16.63 4.76
CA GLY A 198 -7.41 15.93 3.51
C GLY A 198 -8.72 15.14 3.56
N ALA A 199 -9.37 15.01 4.72
CA ALA A 199 -10.55 14.16 4.90
C ALA A 199 -11.76 14.74 4.16
N LYS A 200 -12.00 16.03 4.38
CA LYS A 200 -13.18 16.75 3.91
C LYS A 200 -13.46 16.52 2.43
N ARG A 201 -12.45 16.67 1.56
CA ARG A 201 -12.64 16.49 0.10
C ARG A 201 -13.07 15.07 -0.29
N ASN A 202 -12.59 14.05 0.43
CA ASN A 202 -12.95 12.66 0.14
C ASN A 202 -14.36 12.34 0.68
N LEU A 203 -14.68 12.83 1.88
CA LEU A 203 -16.01 12.71 2.47
C LEU A 203 -17.05 13.45 1.62
N GLU A 204 -16.76 14.67 1.16
CA GLU A 204 -17.61 15.46 0.25
C GLU A 204 -17.97 14.69 -1.02
N GLU A 205 -17.00 14.05 -1.68
CA GLU A 205 -17.26 13.25 -2.89
C GLU A 205 -18.15 12.04 -2.59
N THR A 206 -17.91 11.37 -1.46
CA THR A 206 -18.70 10.20 -1.04
C THR A 206 -20.14 10.61 -0.74
N VAL A 207 -20.32 11.71 0.00
CA VAL A 207 -21.62 12.30 0.31
C VAL A 207 -22.35 12.75 -0.96
N ASP A 208 -21.64 13.37 -1.91
CA ASP A 208 -22.24 13.79 -3.18
C ASP A 208 -22.82 12.59 -3.96
N ARG A 209 -22.12 11.44 -3.99
CA ARG A 209 -22.62 10.22 -4.62
C ARG A 209 -23.80 9.59 -3.91
N VAL A 210 -23.78 9.53 -2.57
CA VAL A 210 -24.93 9.07 -1.77
C VAL A 210 -26.16 9.95 -2.04
N LEU A 211 -25.99 11.27 -1.97
CA LEU A 211 -27.08 12.21 -2.18
C LEU A 211 -27.61 12.19 -3.62
N GLY A 212 -26.75 11.94 -4.61
CA GLY A 212 -27.18 11.74 -5.99
C GLY A 212 -28.18 10.59 -6.14
N LYS A 213 -27.93 9.47 -5.45
CA LYS A 213 -28.88 8.33 -5.42
C LYS A 213 -30.16 8.70 -4.68
N ASN A 214 -30.05 9.32 -3.51
CA ASN A 214 -31.20 9.69 -2.71
C ASN A 214 -32.12 10.67 -3.47
N LEU A 215 -31.54 11.63 -4.19
CA LEU A 215 -32.28 12.55 -5.06
C LEU A 215 -32.98 11.85 -6.21
N ALA A 216 -32.35 10.86 -6.85
CA ALA A 216 -32.99 10.08 -7.91
C ALA A 216 -34.22 9.34 -7.38
N GLN A 217 -34.15 8.79 -6.16
CA GLN A 217 -35.29 8.13 -5.55
C GLN A 217 -36.38 9.10 -5.10
N ILE A 218 -36.01 10.25 -4.53
CA ILE A 218 -36.94 11.33 -4.17
C ILE A 218 -37.72 11.77 -5.42
N ALA A 219 -37.06 11.84 -6.58
CA ALA A 219 -37.71 12.16 -7.84
C ALA A 219 -38.71 11.08 -8.30
N GLU A 220 -38.49 9.80 -7.94
CA GLU A 220 -39.33 8.67 -8.33
C GLU A 220 -40.51 8.42 -7.36
N HIS A 221 -40.27 8.52 -6.05
CA HIS A 221 -41.21 8.11 -4.99
C HIS A 221 -41.76 9.29 -4.18
N GLY A 222 -41.16 10.48 -4.32
CA GLY A 222 -41.46 11.64 -3.49
C GLY A 222 -40.78 11.60 -2.11
N MET A 223 -40.54 12.78 -1.56
CA MET A 223 -40.04 12.96 -0.19
C MET A 223 -41.20 12.88 0.80
N ALA A 224 -41.06 12.14 1.90
CA ALA A 224 -42.11 12.03 2.91
C ALA A 224 -42.51 13.38 3.52
N GLY A 225 -41.53 14.27 3.74
CA GLY A 225 -41.79 15.60 4.30
C GLY A 225 -42.41 15.57 5.70
N THR A 226 -42.29 14.45 6.42
CA THR A 226 -42.76 14.23 7.79
C THR A 226 -41.61 14.38 8.80
N ALA A 227 -41.91 14.25 10.10
CA ALA A 227 -40.87 14.28 11.13
C ALA A 227 -39.83 13.14 10.96
N ASP A 228 -40.13 12.10 10.19
CA ASP A 228 -39.17 11.06 9.80
C ASP A 228 -37.94 11.63 9.08
N GLU A 229 -38.10 12.68 8.27
CA GLU A 229 -36.97 13.24 7.48
C GLU A 229 -36.00 14.07 8.34
N VAL A 230 -36.45 14.53 9.51
CA VAL A 230 -35.73 15.52 10.33
C VAL A 230 -34.31 15.07 10.72
N PRO A 231 -34.06 13.83 11.20
CA PRO A 231 -32.70 13.37 11.50
C PRO A 231 -31.75 13.42 10.28
N TYR A 232 -32.22 13.01 9.10
CA TYR A 232 -31.41 13.04 7.88
C TYR A 232 -31.19 14.47 7.38
N ALA A 233 -32.20 15.34 7.49
CA ALA A 233 -32.08 16.77 7.25
C ALA A 233 -31.05 17.44 8.19
N ILE A 234 -31.05 17.10 9.48
CA ILE A 234 -30.05 17.58 10.46
C ILE A 234 -28.64 17.17 9.99
N LEU A 235 -28.42 15.91 9.64
CA LEU A 235 -27.13 15.43 9.13
C LEU A 235 -26.66 16.27 7.93
N GLN A 236 -27.52 16.50 6.94
CA GLN A 236 -27.15 17.27 5.74
C GLN A 236 -26.92 18.77 6.04
N MET A 237 -27.74 19.37 6.91
CA MET A 237 -27.56 20.77 7.33
C MET A 237 -26.26 20.95 8.12
N CYS A 238 -25.92 20.01 8.99
CA CYS A 238 -24.64 19.97 9.70
C CYS A 238 -23.47 19.84 8.73
N ARG A 239 -23.54 18.96 7.72
CA ARG A 239 -22.52 18.88 6.65
C ARG A 239 -22.35 20.20 5.91
N LYS A 240 -23.44 20.91 5.60
CA LYS A 240 -23.39 22.25 5.01
C LYS A 240 -22.72 23.27 5.94
N ALA A 241 -23.02 23.22 7.23
CA ALA A 241 -22.40 24.09 8.25
C ALA A 241 -20.90 23.79 8.47
N MET A 242 -20.48 22.53 8.35
CA MET A 242 -19.07 22.11 8.27
C MET A 242 -18.39 22.55 6.96
N GLY A 243 -19.16 23.17 6.05
CA GLY A 243 -18.71 23.78 4.81
C GLY A 243 -18.56 22.79 3.66
N TYR A 244 -19.27 21.66 3.68
CA TYR A 244 -19.24 20.69 2.58
C TYR A 244 -19.73 21.35 1.30
N ASN A 245 -18.98 21.17 0.21
CA ASN A 245 -19.31 21.73 -1.10
C ASN A 245 -19.67 20.61 -2.09
N SER A 246 -20.97 20.29 -2.17
CA SER A 246 -21.53 19.25 -3.05
C SER A 246 -22.76 19.80 -3.77
N ALA A 247 -22.88 19.49 -5.06
CA ALA A 247 -24.02 19.92 -5.87
C ALA A 247 -25.30 19.18 -5.44
N ASN A 248 -25.18 17.90 -5.12
CA ASN A 248 -26.31 17.09 -4.65
C ASN A 248 -26.74 17.49 -3.23
N LEU A 249 -25.83 17.95 -2.37
CA LEU A 249 -26.17 18.54 -1.08
C LEU A 249 -27.00 19.82 -1.23
N ASP A 250 -26.59 20.72 -2.12
CA ASP A 250 -27.35 21.94 -2.39
C ASP A 250 -28.73 21.63 -3.00
N ALA A 251 -28.79 20.65 -3.91
CA ALA A 251 -30.04 20.22 -4.53
C ALA A 251 -30.99 19.53 -3.54
N TYR A 252 -30.47 18.75 -2.59
CA TYR A 252 -31.24 18.12 -1.52
C TYR A 252 -31.83 19.18 -0.58
N LEU A 253 -31.00 20.09 -0.07
CA LEU A 253 -31.44 21.16 0.83
C LEU A 253 -32.45 22.11 0.18
N ALA A 254 -32.34 22.36 -1.13
CA ALA A 254 -33.29 23.18 -1.88
C ALA A 254 -34.67 22.53 -2.08
N GLN A 255 -34.77 21.20 -1.97
CA GLN A 255 -36.01 20.44 -2.10
C GLN A 255 -36.67 20.15 -0.75
N LEU A 256 -35.98 20.42 0.35
CA LEU A 256 -36.47 20.16 1.71
C LEU A 256 -37.71 21.03 2.01
N PRO A 257 -38.82 20.46 2.50
CA PRO A 257 -39.98 21.22 2.93
C PRO A 257 -39.61 22.24 4.02
N GLU A 258 -40.18 23.45 3.93
CA GLU A 258 -39.85 24.55 4.85
C GLU A 258 -40.10 24.18 6.32
N THR A 259 -41.12 23.37 6.59
CA THR A 259 -41.43 22.87 7.94
C THR A 259 -40.33 21.96 8.49
N VAL A 260 -39.87 21.00 7.68
CA VAL A 260 -38.80 20.06 8.05
C VAL A 260 -37.48 20.82 8.23
N ALA A 261 -37.18 21.78 7.34
CA ALA A 261 -35.99 22.61 7.45
C ALA A 261 -35.96 23.42 8.76
N GLN A 262 -37.08 24.06 9.13
CA GLN A 262 -37.19 24.82 10.37
C GLN A 262 -37.13 23.94 11.63
N GLN A 263 -37.65 22.73 11.56
CA GLN A 263 -37.57 21.76 12.65
C GLN A 263 -36.13 21.24 12.82
N ALA A 264 -35.46 20.89 11.71
CA ALA A 264 -34.07 20.45 11.72
C ALA A 264 -33.11 21.54 12.23
N ASP A 265 -33.29 22.80 11.80
CA ASP A 265 -32.43 23.94 12.18
C ASP A 265 -32.31 24.12 13.71
N GLN A 266 -33.38 23.81 14.46
CA GLN A 266 -33.41 23.90 15.93
C GLN A 266 -32.39 22.99 16.61
N TRP A 267 -32.01 21.88 15.96
CA TRP A 267 -31.10 20.87 16.52
C TRP A 267 -29.68 21.01 15.98
N VAL A 268 -29.47 21.70 14.85
CA VAL A 268 -28.17 21.77 14.16
C VAL A 268 -27.05 22.26 15.08
N CYS A 269 -27.27 23.35 15.83
CA CYS A 269 -26.25 23.87 16.75
C CYS A 269 -25.89 22.86 17.85
N GLU A 270 -26.87 22.22 18.48
CA GLU A 270 -26.62 21.27 19.58
C GLU A 270 -25.88 20.03 19.08
N VAL A 271 -26.23 19.53 17.88
CA VAL A 271 -25.57 18.38 17.26
C VAL A 271 -24.15 18.72 16.83
N LEU A 272 -23.91 19.91 16.27
CA LEU A 272 -22.56 20.38 15.90
C LEU A 272 -21.65 20.60 17.11
N GLU A 273 -22.21 20.86 18.29
CA GLU A 273 -21.45 21.07 19.54
C GLU A 273 -21.18 19.77 20.30
N ALA A 274 -21.83 18.65 19.95
CA ALA A 274 -21.69 17.38 20.67
C ALA A 274 -20.26 16.81 20.58
N GLU A 275 -19.60 16.61 21.73
CA GLU A 275 -18.19 16.22 21.81
C GLU A 275 -17.97 14.72 22.04
N ASP A 276 -19.00 13.95 22.40
CA ASP A 276 -18.89 12.50 22.55
C ASP A 276 -20.21 11.77 22.26
N THR A 277 -20.13 10.44 22.09
CA THR A 277 -21.30 9.57 21.83
C THR A 277 -22.36 9.65 22.94
N LYS A 278 -22.03 10.07 24.18
CA LYS A 278 -23.03 10.21 25.26
C LYS A 278 -23.87 11.46 25.06
N GLU A 279 -23.25 12.56 24.66
CA GLU A 279 -23.94 13.79 24.29
C GLU A 279 -24.81 13.55 23.06
N VAL A 280 -24.27 12.92 22.01
CA VAL A 280 -25.03 12.52 20.83
C VAL A 280 -26.24 11.65 21.22
N ALA A 281 -26.04 10.62 22.06
CA ALA A 281 -27.13 9.77 22.54
C ALA A 281 -28.20 10.53 23.34
N LYS A 282 -27.81 11.55 24.10
CA LYS A 282 -28.77 12.41 24.82
C LYS A 282 -29.62 13.21 23.84
N ILE A 283 -29.00 13.79 22.81
CA ILE A 283 -29.69 14.54 21.75
C ILE A 283 -30.61 13.59 20.97
N ALA A 284 -30.13 12.41 20.58
CA ALA A 284 -30.92 11.39 19.87
C ALA A 284 -32.15 10.95 20.68
N ARG A 285 -32.02 10.78 22.00
CA ARG A 285 -33.17 10.48 22.89
C ARG A 285 -34.20 11.61 22.89
N ALA A 286 -33.75 12.86 22.99
CA ALA A 286 -34.64 14.03 22.97
C ALA A 286 -35.34 14.19 21.62
N LEU A 287 -34.58 14.09 20.52
CA LEU A 287 -35.09 14.17 19.16
C LEU A 287 -36.09 13.05 18.87
N GLY A 288 -35.77 11.80 19.22
CA GLY A 288 -36.71 10.69 19.05
C GLY A 288 -37.93 10.77 19.98
N GLN A 289 -37.87 11.45 21.12
CA GLN A 289 -39.08 11.73 21.90
C GLN A 289 -39.95 12.78 21.20
N TRP A 290 -39.33 13.85 20.71
CA TRP A 290 -40.03 14.87 19.93
C TRP A 290 -40.70 14.28 18.67
N MET A 291 -40.01 13.40 17.92
CA MET A 291 -40.58 12.73 16.74
C MET A 291 -41.85 11.93 17.07
N LYS A 292 -41.88 11.24 18.22
CA LYS A 292 -43.08 10.56 18.69
C LYS A 292 -44.23 11.51 19.01
N ASP A 293 -43.90 12.61 19.68
CA ASP A 293 -44.90 13.59 20.11
C ASP A 293 -45.56 14.27 18.89
N GLU A 294 -44.82 14.39 17.77
CA GLU A 294 -45.32 14.86 16.46
C GLU A 294 -46.12 13.79 15.69
N GLY A 295 -46.36 12.61 16.26
CA GLY A 295 -47.21 11.57 15.67
C GLY A 295 -46.52 10.64 14.68
N VAL A 296 -45.19 10.66 14.62
CA VAL A 296 -44.39 9.72 13.85
C VAL A 296 -44.15 8.45 14.68
N ALA A 297 -45.21 7.68 14.86
CA ALA A 297 -45.11 6.30 15.33
C ALA A 297 -45.37 5.40 14.11
N ALA A 298 -44.30 4.99 13.44
CA ALA A 298 -44.38 4.04 12.34
C ALA A 298 -45.04 2.74 12.82
N GLU A 299 -46.21 2.42 12.25
CA GLU A 299 -46.70 1.05 12.16
C GLU A 299 -45.60 0.21 11.47
N GLN A 300 -44.93 -0.67 12.20
CA GLN A 300 -44.19 -1.76 11.59
C GLN A 300 -45.18 -2.92 11.32
N PRO A 301 -45.11 -3.60 10.16
CA PRO A 301 -45.80 -4.86 9.97
C PRO A 301 -45.17 -5.92 10.88
N ASP A 302 -46.00 -6.65 11.64
CA ASP A 302 -45.59 -7.78 12.47
C ASP A 302 -44.79 -8.80 11.65
N GLU A 303 -43.49 -8.94 11.89
CA GLU A 303 -42.77 -10.15 11.51
C GLU A 303 -43.15 -11.30 12.47
N PRO A 304 -43.44 -12.51 11.96
CA PRO A 304 -43.83 -13.63 12.80
C PRO A 304 -42.68 -14.07 13.71
N GLN A 305 -42.86 -13.83 15.01
CA GLN A 305 -41.96 -14.28 16.08
C GLN A 305 -41.67 -15.78 15.99
N LYS A 306 -40.43 -16.16 15.66
CA LYS A 306 -39.89 -17.46 16.05
C LYS A 306 -39.74 -17.49 17.57
N ARG A 307 -40.66 -18.19 18.24
CA ARG A 307 -40.55 -18.55 19.65
C ARG A 307 -39.26 -19.33 19.88
N VAL A 308 -38.30 -18.72 20.58
CA VAL A 308 -37.23 -19.48 21.22
C VAL A 308 -37.76 -19.82 22.61
N ALA A 309 -37.98 -21.12 22.85
CA ALA A 309 -38.37 -21.61 24.15
C ALA A 309 -37.22 -21.37 25.16
N ALA A 310 -37.58 -20.85 26.32
CA ALA A 310 -36.71 -20.80 27.48
C ALA A 310 -36.48 -22.23 28.00
N GLU A 311 -35.22 -22.60 28.20
CA GLU A 311 -34.83 -23.60 29.19
C GLU A 311 -33.83 -22.97 30.16
N ASP A 312 -34.18 -23.10 31.44
CA ASP A 312 -33.48 -22.63 32.62
C ASP A 312 -32.09 -23.29 32.82
N GLY A 313 -31.16 -22.55 33.42
CA GLY A 313 -29.91 -23.11 33.94
C GLY A 313 -28.95 -22.06 34.53
N GLU A 314 -28.83 -22.07 35.85
CA GLU A 314 -28.10 -21.23 36.82
C GLU A 314 -26.58 -20.88 36.56
N PRO A 315 -26.00 -19.91 37.33
CA PRO A 315 -24.78 -19.17 36.98
C PRO A 315 -23.45 -19.88 37.37
N PRO A 316 -22.27 -19.41 36.89
CA PRO A 316 -21.02 -20.15 37.05
C PRO A 316 -20.31 -19.89 38.40
N GLU A 317 -19.85 -20.98 39.03
CA GLU A 317 -18.81 -20.98 40.07
C GLU A 317 -17.46 -21.45 39.47
N ASP A 318 -16.38 -20.84 39.94
CA ASP A 318 -14.97 -21.17 39.64
C ASP A 318 -14.55 -22.56 40.16
N GLY A 319 -13.61 -23.23 39.46
CA GLY A 319 -12.91 -24.40 40.00
C GLY A 319 -11.99 -25.15 39.00
N GLU A 320 -10.77 -25.43 39.44
CA GLU A 320 -9.58 -25.92 38.74
C GLU A 320 -9.55 -27.40 38.24
N GLU A 321 -8.65 -27.63 37.26
CA GLU A 321 -7.77 -28.79 36.96
C GLU A 321 -8.27 -30.26 36.94
N GLY A 322 -7.84 -31.01 35.90
CA GLY A 322 -7.53 -32.45 36.05
C GLY A 322 -7.80 -33.41 34.87
N ASP A 323 -6.74 -33.66 34.10
CA ASP A 323 -6.34 -34.82 33.25
C ASP A 323 -7.15 -36.15 33.21
N GLY A 324 -7.12 -36.86 32.05
CA GLY A 324 -7.26 -38.33 32.01
C GLY A 324 -8.05 -39.01 30.87
N ASP A 325 -7.36 -39.27 29.75
CA ASP A 325 -7.34 -40.49 28.89
C ASP A 325 -8.60 -41.13 28.21
N LYS A 326 -8.33 -41.66 27.01
CA LYS A 326 -9.13 -42.34 25.94
C LYS A 326 -9.81 -43.66 26.39
N PRO A 327 -10.69 -44.37 25.61
CA PRO A 327 -10.70 -44.52 24.13
C PRO A 327 -12.06 -44.71 23.39
N LYS A 328 -11.97 -44.72 22.04
CA LYS A 328 -12.99 -45.18 21.07
C LYS A 328 -13.37 -46.66 21.24
N PRO A 329 -14.52 -47.09 20.68
CA PRO A 329 -14.46 -47.90 19.45
C PRO A 329 -15.50 -47.50 18.38
N ASP A 330 -15.19 -47.91 17.15
CA ASP A 330 -15.98 -47.81 15.92
C ASP A 330 -17.15 -48.83 15.91
N ASP A 331 -18.25 -48.53 15.22
CA ASP A 331 -19.00 -49.51 14.43
C ASP A 331 -19.84 -48.82 13.33
N ASP A 332 -19.83 -49.44 12.15
CA ASP A 332 -20.50 -49.08 10.90
C ASP A 332 -21.91 -49.68 10.85
N SER A 333 -22.89 -48.95 10.31
CA SER A 333 -23.98 -49.54 9.49
C SER A 333 -24.85 -48.47 8.83
N ASP A 334 -25.01 -48.61 7.52
CA ASP A 334 -25.91 -47.91 6.59
C ASP A 334 -27.40 -47.98 7.02
N ASP A 335 -28.20 -46.93 6.74
CA ASP A 335 -29.35 -46.95 5.82
C ASP A 335 -30.25 -45.67 5.96
N ASP A 336 -30.89 -45.35 4.84
CA ASP A 336 -31.67 -44.19 4.39
C ASP A 336 -32.53 -43.34 5.36
N GLY A 337 -32.52 -42.02 5.13
CA GLY A 337 -33.42 -41.04 5.72
C GLY A 337 -33.37 -39.67 5.04
N ASP A 338 -34.21 -39.51 4.02
CA ASP A 338 -34.57 -38.31 3.26
C ASP A 338 -34.92 -37.10 4.16
N ASP A 339 -34.27 -35.94 4.01
CA ASP A 339 -34.84 -34.63 4.38
C ASP A 339 -34.27 -33.50 3.51
N ASP A 340 -35.02 -33.20 2.46
CA ASP A 340 -34.83 -32.14 1.49
C ASP A 340 -35.38 -30.82 2.09
N GLY A 341 -34.49 -30.05 2.74
CA GLY A 341 -34.83 -28.72 3.29
C GLY A 341 -35.05 -27.68 2.18
N PRO A 342 -36.17 -26.93 2.17
CA PRO A 342 -36.68 -26.32 0.95
C PRO A 342 -35.89 -25.06 0.52
N ARG A 343 -35.45 -25.13 -0.74
CA ARG A 343 -35.13 -24.01 -1.63
C ARG A 343 -36.37 -23.12 -1.78
N VAL A 344 -36.39 -21.97 -1.10
CA VAL A 344 -37.44 -20.96 -1.31
C VAL A 344 -37.14 -20.22 -2.62
N GLN A 345 -37.85 -20.65 -3.68
CA GLN A 345 -38.02 -19.87 -4.90
C GLN A 345 -38.81 -18.59 -4.54
N GLN A 346 -38.22 -17.42 -4.81
CA GLN A 346 -38.95 -16.16 -4.83
C GLN A 346 -40.07 -16.26 -5.86
N ALA A 347 -41.30 -16.38 -5.38
CA ALA A 347 -42.49 -16.19 -6.20
C ALA A 347 -42.73 -14.68 -6.34
N GLU A 348 -42.57 -14.17 -7.55
CA GLU A 348 -43.06 -12.86 -7.97
C GLU A 348 -44.58 -12.84 -7.81
N THR A 349 -45.06 -12.24 -6.73
CA THR A 349 -46.46 -11.78 -6.65
C THR A 349 -46.50 -10.29 -6.96
N ASN A 350 -46.90 -9.98 -8.20
CA ASN A 350 -47.44 -8.69 -8.62
C ASN A 350 -48.52 -8.24 -7.62
N ARG A 351 -48.17 -7.36 -6.69
CA ARG A 351 -49.11 -6.50 -5.97
C ARG A 351 -48.86 -5.08 -6.48
N GLN A 352 -49.94 -4.41 -6.83
CA GLN A 352 -49.93 -3.00 -7.20
C GLN A 352 -49.55 -2.23 -5.93
N ASP A 353 -48.28 -1.81 -5.83
CA ASP A 353 -47.81 -0.97 -4.74
C ASP A 353 -48.40 0.43 -4.89
N GLU A 354 -49.24 0.82 -3.92
CA GLU A 354 -49.50 2.23 -3.65
C GLU A 354 -48.15 2.87 -3.28
N GLN A 355 -47.67 3.81 -4.08
CA GLN A 355 -46.38 4.50 -3.86
C GLN A 355 -46.42 5.26 -2.53
N LYS A 356 -45.90 4.63 -1.47
CA LYS A 356 -45.65 5.25 -0.18
C LYS A 356 -44.41 6.13 -0.29
N PRO A 357 -44.41 7.37 0.24
CA PRO A 357 -43.22 8.22 0.21
C PRO A 357 -42.08 7.59 1.03
N LEU A 358 -40.84 7.87 0.63
CA LEU A 358 -39.62 7.30 1.23
C LEU A 358 -39.51 7.68 2.72
N SER A 359 -39.33 6.69 3.59
CA SER A 359 -39.07 6.90 5.02
C SER A 359 -37.60 7.22 5.30
N LEU A 360 -37.28 7.72 6.51
CA LEU A 360 -35.90 7.84 7.00
C LEU A 360 -35.11 6.56 6.76
N GLN A 361 -35.74 5.42 7.07
CA GLN A 361 -35.13 4.12 6.90
C GLN A 361 -34.81 3.83 5.44
N ASP A 362 -35.64 4.24 4.47
CA ASP A 362 -35.35 4.00 3.05
C ASP A 362 -34.18 4.86 2.53
N LEU A 363 -34.04 6.08 3.03
CA LEU A 363 -32.94 6.99 2.69
C LEU A 363 -31.62 6.66 3.41
N MET A 364 -31.72 6.03 4.59
CA MET A 364 -30.58 5.57 5.37
C MET A 364 -30.18 4.11 5.06
N ASN A 365 -31.12 3.24 4.64
CA ASN A 365 -30.87 1.83 4.32
C ASN A 365 -30.17 1.63 2.96
N ARG A 366 -30.15 2.64 2.08
CA ARG A 366 -29.31 2.65 0.88
C ARG A 366 -28.02 3.39 1.18
N THR A 367 -27.16 2.65 1.87
CA THR A 367 -26.09 3.20 2.68
C THR A 367 -24.86 3.56 1.83
N LEU A 368 -23.88 4.20 2.48
CA LEU A 368 -22.54 4.39 1.95
C LEU A 368 -21.98 3.12 1.29
N GLU A 369 -22.31 1.93 1.81
CA GLU A 369 -21.92 0.64 1.24
C GLU A 369 -22.43 0.42 -0.19
N ASP A 370 -23.69 0.77 -0.51
CA ASP A 370 -24.28 0.58 -1.84
C ASP A 370 -23.58 1.44 -2.90
N VAL A 371 -23.18 2.66 -2.53
CA VAL A 371 -22.39 3.53 -3.41
C VAL A 371 -21.04 2.88 -3.68
N VAL A 372 -20.36 2.39 -2.65
CA VAL A 372 -19.06 1.74 -2.77
C VAL A 372 -19.15 0.46 -3.62
N GLU A 373 -20.21 -0.32 -3.48
CA GLU A 373 -20.46 -1.52 -4.29
C GLU A 373 -20.71 -1.20 -5.77
N GLU A 374 -21.52 -0.19 -6.08
CA GLU A 374 -21.74 0.24 -7.46
C GLU A 374 -20.49 0.85 -8.10
N GLU A 375 -19.74 1.65 -7.35
CA GLU A 375 -18.47 2.21 -7.82
C GLU A 375 -17.45 1.10 -8.11
N ALA A 376 -17.44 0.01 -7.33
CA ALA A 376 -16.60 -1.16 -7.60
C ALA A 376 -17.05 -1.96 -8.82
N LYS A 377 -18.36 -2.06 -9.08
CA LYS A 377 -18.92 -2.73 -10.26
C LYS A 377 -18.72 -1.92 -11.55
N SER A 378 -18.61 -0.59 -11.46
CA SER A 378 -18.45 0.29 -12.61
C SER A 378 -16.99 0.45 -13.07
N VAL A 379 -16.02 -0.23 -12.43
CA VAL A 379 -14.60 -0.08 -12.74
C VAL A 379 -14.23 -0.75 -14.06
N ILE A 380 -13.45 -0.03 -14.87
CA ILE A 380 -12.90 -0.55 -16.13
C ILE A 380 -11.76 -1.51 -15.83
N HIS A 381 -11.76 -2.71 -16.41
CA HIS A 381 -10.70 -3.71 -16.24
C HIS A 381 -10.31 -4.32 -17.60
N ALA A 382 -9.10 -4.87 -17.71
CA ALA A 382 -8.58 -5.40 -18.96
C ALA A 382 -8.94 -6.88 -19.20
N SER A 383 -9.27 -7.62 -18.14
CA SER A 383 -9.59 -9.05 -18.19
C SER A 383 -11.06 -9.31 -17.84
N ASP A 384 -11.81 -9.93 -18.77
CA ASP A 384 -13.21 -10.32 -18.55
C ASP A 384 -13.40 -11.47 -17.53
N ASP A 385 -12.37 -11.81 -16.74
CA ASP A 385 -12.37 -12.97 -15.86
C ASP A 385 -12.55 -12.58 -14.38
N PRO A 386 -13.73 -12.80 -13.79
CA PRO A 386 -14.04 -12.42 -12.41
C PRO A 386 -13.24 -13.21 -11.36
N THR A 387 -12.48 -14.23 -11.77
CA THR A 387 -11.62 -15.02 -10.88
C THR A 387 -10.23 -14.40 -10.66
N PHE A 388 -9.86 -13.36 -11.42
CA PHE A 388 -8.57 -12.67 -11.28
C PHE A 388 -8.63 -11.59 -10.20
N GLN A 389 -8.70 -12.05 -8.95
CA GLN A 389 -8.97 -11.24 -7.77
C GLN A 389 -7.69 -10.87 -7.02
N LEU A 390 -7.76 -9.79 -6.23
CA LEU A 390 -6.68 -9.42 -5.32
C LEU A 390 -6.36 -10.55 -4.32
N PRO A 391 -5.11 -10.65 -3.86
CA PRO A 391 -4.77 -11.49 -2.73
C PRO A 391 -5.63 -11.11 -1.52
N THR A 392 -6.33 -12.08 -0.92
CA THR A 392 -7.16 -11.84 0.27
C THR A 392 -6.35 -11.64 1.55
N ARG A 393 -5.04 -11.88 1.49
CA ARG A 393 -4.12 -11.74 2.62
C ARG A 393 -3.09 -10.66 2.30
N ASP A 394 -2.97 -9.70 3.21
CA ASP A 394 -1.84 -8.80 3.24
C ASP A 394 -0.55 -9.58 3.53
N ILE A 395 0.53 -9.20 2.86
CA ILE A 395 1.87 -9.69 3.14
C ILE A 395 2.63 -8.58 3.81
N ASN A 396 3.20 -8.87 4.98
CA ASN A 396 3.95 -7.88 5.71
C ASN A 396 5.45 -8.02 5.46
N GLU A 397 6.13 -6.88 5.42
CA GLU A 397 7.57 -6.90 5.60
C GLU A 397 7.87 -7.38 7.01
N TYR A 398 8.62 -8.46 7.10
CA TYR A 398 9.00 -9.05 8.36
C TYR A 398 10.51 -9.27 8.35
N ASP A 399 11.21 -8.44 9.11
CA ASP A 399 12.51 -8.84 9.65
C ASP A 399 12.25 -9.45 11.03
N PRO A 400 12.51 -10.77 11.23
CA PRO A 400 12.30 -11.42 12.51
C PRO A 400 13.03 -10.76 13.69
N TYR A 401 13.92 -9.80 13.43
CA TYR A 401 14.77 -9.15 14.41
C TYR A 401 14.51 -7.66 14.62
N ASP A 402 13.60 -7.03 13.85
CA ASP A 402 13.13 -5.67 14.16
C ASP A 402 12.18 -5.65 15.37
N GLU A 403 11.39 -6.72 15.56
CA GLU A 403 10.44 -6.85 16.67
C GLU A 403 11.12 -7.07 18.04
N LEU A 404 12.37 -7.53 18.00
CA LEU A 404 13.23 -7.79 19.16
C LEU A 404 13.75 -6.49 19.84
N GLN A 405 13.48 -5.31 19.27
CA GLN A 405 13.89 -4.00 19.81
C GLN A 405 13.13 -3.56 21.08
N ARG A 406 12.11 -4.30 21.54
CA ARG A 406 11.18 -3.83 22.59
C ARG A 406 11.71 -3.89 24.04
N THR A 407 12.91 -4.43 24.33
CA THR A 407 13.50 -4.41 25.69
C THR A 407 15.02 -4.22 25.71
N ARG A 408 15.56 -3.44 26.67
CA ARG A 408 17.00 -3.08 26.79
C ARG A 408 17.95 -4.28 27.00
N GLU A 409 17.46 -5.38 27.57
CA GLU A 409 18.23 -6.62 27.75
C GLU A 409 18.42 -7.39 26.42
N HIS A 410 17.65 -7.03 25.39
CA HIS A 410 17.67 -7.66 24.09
C HIS A 410 18.81 -7.16 23.18
N ASN A 411 19.29 -5.92 23.39
CA ASN A 411 20.26 -5.26 22.50
C ASN A 411 21.66 -5.92 22.49
N ALA A 412 22.13 -6.49 23.61
CA ALA A 412 23.45 -7.13 23.65
C ALA A 412 23.46 -8.49 22.93
N ARG A 413 22.35 -9.24 23.03
CA ARG A 413 22.15 -10.49 22.26
C ARG A 413 21.96 -10.19 20.78
N HIS A 414 21.30 -9.09 20.44
CA HIS A 414 21.06 -8.65 19.06
C HIS A 414 22.36 -8.46 18.27
N ASP A 415 23.34 -7.73 18.82
CA ASP A 415 24.64 -7.53 18.17
C ASP A 415 25.42 -8.85 17.96
N GLU A 416 25.26 -9.81 18.87
CA GLU A 416 25.88 -11.13 18.77
C GLU A 416 25.23 -11.97 17.65
N TYR A 417 23.90 -11.95 17.54
CA TYR A 417 23.17 -12.61 16.46
C TYR A 417 23.50 -12.03 15.08
N LEU A 418 23.55 -10.69 14.93
CA LEU A 418 23.95 -10.05 13.67
C LEU A 418 25.38 -10.45 13.27
N LYS A 419 26.31 -10.51 14.23
CA LYS A 419 27.67 -11.01 13.98
C LYS A 419 27.67 -12.46 13.55
N GLU A 420 26.83 -13.32 14.13
CA GLU A 420 26.70 -14.72 13.71
C GLU A 420 26.23 -14.82 12.26
N ARG A 421 25.23 -14.02 11.87
CA ARG A 421 24.73 -13.95 10.48
C ARG A 421 25.80 -13.50 9.50
N SER A 422 26.50 -12.41 9.81
CA SER A 422 27.63 -11.92 9.00
C SER A 422 28.74 -12.99 8.92
N ALA A 423 29.00 -13.71 10.02
CA ALA A 423 29.95 -14.82 10.03
C ALA A 423 29.52 -16.01 9.16
N LYS A 424 28.22 -16.37 9.13
CA LYS A 424 27.66 -17.38 8.21
C LYS A 424 27.94 -16.99 6.75
N TYR A 425 27.71 -15.72 6.39
CA TYR A 425 27.99 -15.18 5.06
C TYR A 425 29.49 -15.26 4.72
N ASP A 426 30.35 -14.78 5.60
CA ASP A 426 31.80 -14.76 5.39
C ASP A 426 32.41 -16.18 5.30
N ASN A 427 31.87 -17.14 6.06
CA ASN A 427 32.29 -18.54 6.00
C ASN A 427 31.98 -19.16 4.63
N ILE A 428 30.82 -18.85 4.04
CA ILE A 428 30.46 -19.30 2.70
C ILE A 428 31.40 -18.69 1.65
N ILE A 429 31.74 -17.40 1.77
CA ILE A 429 32.72 -16.76 0.85
C ILE A 429 34.08 -17.45 0.91
N LYS A 430 34.57 -17.78 2.11
CA LYS A 430 35.86 -18.49 2.28
C LYS A 430 35.84 -19.84 1.56
N GLN A 431 34.73 -20.57 1.61
CA GLN A 431 34.57 -21.86 0.93
C GLN A 431 34.52 -21.74 -0.60
N LEU A 432 33.88 -20.69 -1.13
CA LEU A 432 33.65 -20.51 -2.56
C LEU A 432 34.83 -19.90 -3.36
N GLY A 433 35.85 -19.39 -2.67
CA GLY A 433 36.86 -18.41 -3.15
C GLY A 433 37.34 -18.52 -4.62
N LYS A 434 37.79 -19.69 -5.08
CA LYS A 434 38.28 -19.84 -6.47
C LYS A 434 37.16 -19.88 -7.51
N SER A 435 36.05 -20.54 -7.20
CA SER A 435 34.91 -20.71 -8.12
C SER A 435 34.19 -19.39 -8.40
N LEU A 436 34.15 -18.47 -7.43
CA LEU A 436 33.49 -17.17 -7.58
C LEU A 436 34.14 -16.28 -8.63
N ARG A 437 35.48 -16.23 -8.69
CA ARG A 437 36.20 -15.38 -9.64
C ARG A 437 35.87 -15.76 -11.07
N THR A 438 35.97 -17.05 -11.39
CA THR A 438 35.65 -17.59 -12.71
C THR A 438 34.23 -17.24 -13.13
N ARG A 439 33.25 -17.41 -12.25
CA ARG A 439 31.83 -17.14 -12.53
C ARG A 439 31.56 -15.65 -12.74
N SER A 440 32.12 -14.77 -11.89
CA SER A 440 31.97 -13.32 -12.07
C SER A 440 32.60 -12.84 -13.38
N SER A 441 33.75 -13.41 -13.79
CA SER A 441 34.40 -13.06 -15.05
C SER A 441 33.60 -13.54 -16.26
N SER A 442 32.93 -14.71 -16.18
CA SER A 442 32.04 -15.18 -17.23
C SER A 442 30.85 -14.24 -17.42
N LEU A 443 30.17 -13.88 -16.33
CA LEU A 443 29.01 -12.99 -16.37
C LEU A 443 29.38 -11.58 -16.86
N ALA A 444 30.50 -11.02 -16.38
CA ALA A 444 31.00 -9.72 -16.84
C ALA A 444 31.32 -9.73 -18.34
N ARG A 445 31.84 -10.85 -18.87
CA ARG A 445 32.09 -11.00 -20.31
C ARG A 445 30.79 -11.01 -21.12
N VAL A 446 29.75 -11.70 -20.64
CA VAL A 446 28.43 -11.71 -21.29
C VAL A 446 27.85 -10.29 -21.36
N LEU A 447 27.90 -9.53 -20.27
CA LEU A 447 27.41 -8.15 -20.23
C LEU A 447 28.24 -7.22 -21.13
N GLN A 448 29.56 -7.33 -21.12
CA GLN A 448 30.42 -6.57 -22.04
C GLN A 448 30.14 -6.90 -23.51
N SER A 449 29.80 -8.15 -23.83
CA SER A 449 29.41 -8.54 -25.19
C SER A 449 28.03 -8.03 -25.61
N GLN A 450 27.22 -7.52 -24.68
CA GLN A 450 25.97 -6.84 -25.00
C GLN A 450 26.22 -5.39 -25.46
N GLU A 451 27.25 -4.74 -24.92
CA GLU A 451 27.70 -3.41 -25.36
C GLU A 451 28.58 -3.53 -26.62
N ASN A 452 27.97 -3.87 -27.76
CA ASN A 452 28.73 -3.98 -29.01
C ASN A 452 28.87 -2.62 -29.70
N GLU A 453 30.12 -2.18 -29.85
CA GLU A 453 30.51 -1.15 -30.81
C GLU A 453 30.98 -1.83 -32.09
N PHE A 454 30.23 -1.69 -33.18
CA PHE A 454 30.63 -2.21 -34.49
C PHE A 454 30.52 -1.16 -35.58
N TRP A 455 31.31 -1.37 -36.65
CA TRP A 455 31.33 -0.50 -37.81
C TRP A 455 30.39 -1.07 -38.87
N VAL A 456 29.37 -0.30 -39.24
CA VAL A 456 28.44 -0.65 -40.32
C VAL A 456 28.91 0.04 -41.60
N GLY A 457 29.37 -0.76 -42.58
CA GLY A 457 29.75 -0.30 -43.91
C GLY A 457 28.54 0.03 -44.80
N GLY A 458 28.78 0.59 -45.98
CA GLY A 458 27.69 0.89 -46.93
C GLY A 458 26.93 2.18 -46.65
N LYS A 459 27.51 3.11 -45.89
CA LYS A 459 26.92 4.43 -45.56
C LYS A 459 27.46 5.52 -46.47
N GLU A 460 26.72 6.61 -46.61
CA GLU A 460 27.11 7.77 -47.45
C GLU A 460 28.07 8.75 -46.76
N HIS A 461 28.21 8.63 -45.44
CA HIS A 461 29.11 9.44 -44.62
C HIS A 461 29.74 8.60 -43.51
N GLY A 462 30.94 8.97 -43.05
CA GLY A 462 31.64 8.29 -41.95
C GLY A 462 33.13 8.12 -42.21
N ARG A 463 33.71 7.03 -41.70
CA ARG A 463 35.10 6.62 -41.96
C ARG A 463 35.12 5.74 -43.20
N LEU A 464 36.11 5.89 -44.09
CA LEU A 464 36.19 5.07 -45.29
C LEU A 464 36.24 3.56 -44.96
N ASP A 465 35.35 2.76 -45.55
CA ASP A 465 35.30 1.31 -45.38
C ASP A 465 36.40 0.64 -46.22
N ARG A 466 37.30 -0.10 -45.57
CA ARG A 466 38.43 -0.78 -46.24
C ARG A 466 37.94 -1.85 -47.22
N ASN A 467 36.79 -2.45 -46.98
CA ASN A 467 36.25 -3.52 -47.84
C ASN A 467 35.54 -2.96 -49.09
N ARG A 468 35.23 -1.66 -49.11
CA ARG A 468 34.54 -0.98 -50.22
C ARG A 468 35.41 0.04 -50.94
N MET A 469 36.74 -0.08 -50.82
CA MET A 469 37.68 0.84 -51.48
C MET A 469 37.55 0.82 -53.01
N VAL A 470 37.13 -0.30 -53.61
CA VAL A 470 36.87 -0.40 -55.05
C VAL A 470 35.75 0.58 -55.47
N GLY A 471 34.78 0.82 -54.58
CA GLY A 471 33.68 1.76 -54.76
C GLY A 471 34.12 3.21 -54.99
N ILE A 472 35.32 3.58 -54.52
CA ILE A 472 35.91 4.93 -54.73
C ILE A 472 36.20 5.15 -56.21
N VAL A 473 36.67 4.11 -56.89
CA VAL A 473 37.05 4.16 -58.31
C VAL A 473 35.79 4.12 -59.19
N THR A 474 34.74 3.42 -58.76
CA THR A 474 33.46 3.33 -59.47
C THR A 474 32.52 4.51 -59.18
N GLY A 475 32.87 5.41 -58.26
CA GLY A 475 32.08 6.59 -57.90
C GLY A 475 30.86 6.30 -57.03
N GLU A 476 30.87 5.17 -56.31
CA GLU A 476 29.80 4.78 -55.40
C GLU A 476 29.74 5.70 -54.17
N LYS A 477 28.53 6.12 -53.78
CA LYS A 477 28.34 7.02 -52.62
C LYS A 477 28.40 6.28 -51.27
N ASN A 478 28.12 4.98 -51.26
CA ASN A 478 28.01 4.13 -50.06
C ASN A 478 29.34 3.46 -49.65
N ILE A 479 30.44 4.22 -49.70
CA ILE A 479 31.81 3.73 -49.41
C ILE A 479 32.26 3.94 -47.97
N TRP A 480 31.38 4.49 -47.12
CA TRP A 480 31.71 4.84 -45.75
C TRP A 480 31.19 3.81 -44.75
N ALA A 481 31.87 3.71 -43.63
CA ALA A 481 31.51 2.96 -42.45
C ALA A 481 31.25 3.92 -41.30
N GLN A 482 30.14 3.71 -40.59
CA GLN A 482 29.78 4.47 -39.41
C GLN A 482 29.87 3.57 -38.19
N GLN A 483 30.41 4.11 -37.10
CA GLN A 483 30.39 3.42 -35.82
C GLN A 483 28.97 3.50 -35.26
N VAL A 484 28.33 2.34 -35.13
CA VAL A 484 27.02 2.22 -34.49
C VAL A 484 27.25 1.64 -33.10
N ARG A 485 26.78 2.36 -32.09
CA ARG A 485 26.70 1.86 -30.71
C ARG A 485 25.31 1.29 -30.53
N GLN A 486 25.22 -0.03 -30.41
CA GLN A 486 23.98 -0.64 -30.01
C GLN A 486 23.93 -0.64 -28.48
N GLN A 487 23.16 0.28 -27.90
CA GLN A 487 22.86 0.24 -26.48
C GLN A 487 21.77 -0.81 -26.27
N THR A 488 22.12 -1.94 -25.65
CA THR A 488 21.11 -2.87 -25.15
C THR A 488 20.29 -2.21 -24.05
N GLN A 489 19.01 -2.57 -23.98
CA GLN A 489 18.07 -2.09 -22.97
C GLN A 489 18.66 -2.23 -21.56
N SER A 490 18.43 -1.22 -20.71
CA SER A 490 18.84 -1.28 -19.31
C SER A 490 18.19 -2.50 -18.65
N THR A 491 19.02 -3.40 -18.12
CA THR A 491 18.56 -4.68 -17.54
C THR A 491 18.76 -4.68 -16.03
N ALA A 492 17.73 -5.05 -15.28
CA ALA A 492 17.81 -5.33 -13.85
C ALA A 492 17.41 -6.78 -13.55
N VAL A 493 17.75 -7.28 -12.36
CA VAL A 493 17.41 -8.65 -11.91
C VAL A 493 16.80 -8.65 -10.51
N MET A 494 15.64 -9.28 -10.33
CA MET A 494 15.06 -9.58 -9.02
C MET A 494 15.14 -11.08 -8.73
N VAL A 495 15.63 -11.44 -7.56
CA VAL A 495 15.65 -12.83 -7.08
C VAL A 495 14.66 -12.97 -5.93
N MET A 496 13.65 -13.82 -6.13
CA MET A 496 12.73 -14.25 -5.10
C MET A 496 13.11 -15.65 -4.63
N MET A 497 13.39 -15.79 -3.34
CA MET A 497 13.78 -17.06 -2.74
C MET A 497 12.76 -17.50 -1.70
N ASP A 498 12.17 -18.67 -1.89
CA ASP A 498 11.25 -19.26 -0.94
C ASP A 498 11.94 -19.49 0.42
N GLN A 499 11.24 -19.12 1.48
CA GLN A 499 11.65 -19.25 2.87
C GLN A 499 10.70 -20.20 3.63
N SER A 500 10.06 -21.12 2.91
CA SER A 500 9.26 -22.20 3.47
C SER A 500 10.10 -23.14 4.35
N GLY A 501 9.46 -23.79 5.33
CA GLY A 501 10.14 -24.72 6.24
C GLY A 501 10.74 -25.96 5.56
N SER A 502 10.35 -26.28 4.33
CA SER A 502 10.88 -27.42 3.55
C SER A 502 12.23 -27.13 2.88
N MET A 503 12.60 -25.85 2.76
CA MET A 503 13.80 -25.42 2.07
C MET A 503 15.09 -25.76 2.82
N SER A 504 16.11 -26.21 2.07
CA SER A 504 17.46 -26.42 2.62
C SER A 504 18.23 -25.09 2.75
N PHE A 505 18.01 -24.38 3.85
CA PHE A 505 18.53 -23.02 4.05
C PHE A 505 20.05 -22.88 3.94
N GLY A 506 20.83 -23.91 4.30
CA GLY A 506 22.29 -23.89 4.13
C GLY A 506 22.72 -23.76 2.67
N GLN A 507 22.01 -24.47 1.78
CA GLN A 507 22.28 -24.47 0.34
C GLN A 507 21.71 -23.23 -0.34
N VAL A 508 20.54 -22.78 0.10
CA VAL A 508 19.92 -21.52 -0.33
C VAL A 508 20.82 -20.34 0.00
N ARG A 509 21.34 -20.24 1.24
CA ARG A 509 22.31 -19.22 1.63
C ARG A 509 23.55 -19.23 0.74
N ARG A 510 24.07 -20.42 0.43
CA ARG A 510 25.21 -20.56 -0.49
C ARG A 510 24.89 -20.02 -1.90
N ALA A 511 23.69 -20.26 -2.41
CA ALA A 511 23.26 -19.74 -3.71
C ALA A 511 23.12 -18.21 -3.70
N LEU A 512 22.47 -17.65 -2.68
CA LEU A 512 22.29 -16.20 -2.54
C LEU A 512 23.63 -15.46 -2.38
N VAL A 513 24.55 -15.96 -1.55
CA VAL A 513 25.91 -15.40 -1.40
C VAL A 513 26.65 -15.41 -2.75
N THR A 514 26.54 -16.52 -3.48
CA THR A 514 27.18 -16.67 -4.79
C THR A 514 26.64 -15.65 -5.79
N LEU A 515 25.32 -15.47 -5.83
CA LEU A 515 24.65 -14.50 -6.71
C LEU A 515 24.97 -13.05 -6.33
N ASN A 516 24.88 -12.72 -5.03
CA ASN A 516 25.19 -11.39 -4.52
C ASN A 516 26.62 -10.97 -4.91
N GLU A 517 27.61 -11.84 -4.74
CA GLU A 517 29.00 -11.54 -5.08
C GLU A 517 29.26 -11.48 -6.59
N THR A 518 28.59 -12.29 -7.39
CA THR A 518 28.78 -12.31 -8.84
C THR A 518 28.10 -11.12 -9.50
N LEU A 519 26.85 -10.82 -9.16
CA LEU A 519 26.10 -9.68 -9.69
C LEU A 519 26.70 -8.35 -9.24
N SER A 520 27.17 -8.24 -7.99
CA SER A 520 27.88 -7.05 -7.49
C SER A 520 29.15 -6.76 -8.27
N ARG A 521 29.92 -7.80 -8.63
CA ARG A 521 31.14 -7.64 -9.46
C ARG A 521 30.84 -7.35 -10.92
N ALA A 522 29.74 -7.89 -11.43
CA ALA A 522 29.29 -7.69 -12.80
C ALA A 522 28.60 -6.33 -13.02
N ASN A 523 28.37 -5.56 -11.95
CA ASN A 523 27.72 -4.24 -11.97
C ASN A 523 26.31 -4.26 -12.58
N VAL A 524 25.59 -5.37 -12.42
CA VAL A 524 24.17 -5.47 -12.79
C VAL A 524 23.34 -4.92 -11.61
N PRO A 525 22.31 -4.10 -11.83
CA PRO A 525 21.33 -3.76 -10.79
C PRO A 525 20.53 -5.00 -10.38
N TYR A 526 20.54 -5.37 -9.10
CA TYR A 526 19.75 -6.49 -8.60
C TYR A 526 19.18 -6.31 -7.20
N GLY A 527 18.04 -6.96 -6.95
CA GLY A 527 17.37 -7.07 -5.65
C GLY A 527 17.20 -8.53 -5.25
N ILE A 528 17.14 -8.78 -3.94
CA ILE A 528 16.92 -10.12 -3.37
C ILE A 528 15.85 -10.01 -2.28
N ILE A 529 14.82 -10.84 -2.41
CA ILE A 529 13.69 -10.93 -1.48
C ILE A 529 13.53 -12.39 -1.05
N GLY A 530 13.50 -12.64 0.26
CA GLY A 530 13.01 -13.89 0.86
C GLY A 530 11.50 -13.80 1.03
N TRP A 531 10.74 -14.82 0.65
CA TRP A 531 9.27 -14.77 0.73
C TRP A 531 8.70 -16.04 1.38
N SER A 532 7.50 -15.90 1.92
CA SER A 532 6.72 -16.95 2.56
C SER A 532 5.23 -16.59 2.48
N CYS A 533 4.35 -17.37 3.12
CA CYS A 533 2.90 -17.18 3.05
C CYS A 533 2.42 -15.79 3.47
N SER A 534 2.74 -15.33 4.70
CA SER A 534 2.24 -14.05 5.22
C SER A 534 3.30 -12.94 5.27
N ASN A 535 4.56 -13.29 5.03
CA ASN A 535 5.68 -12.41 5.30
C ASN A 535 6.72 -12.45 4.18
N TYR A 536 7.39 -11.33 3.96
CA TYR A 536 8.59 -11.26 3.13
C TYR A 536 9.73 -10.54 3.86
N GLN A 537 10.96 -10.93 3.54
CA GLN A 537 12.17 -10.33 4.06
C GLN A 537 12.95 -9.67 2.92
N ILE A 538 13.23 -8.37 3.04
CA ILE A 538 14.09 -7.68 2.08
C ILE A 538 15.54 -7.99 2.43
N LEU A 539 16.18 -8.86 1.65
CA LEU A 539 17.59 -9.20 1.87
C LEU A 539 18.53 -8.16 1.26
N LYS A 540 18.13 -7.58 0.12
CA LYS A 540 18.88 -6.54 -0.57
C LYS A 540 17.99 -5.76 -1.54
N THR A 541 18.00 -4.44 -1.45
CA THR A 541 17.39 -3.57 -2.46
C THR A 541 18.33 -3.26 -3.63
N MET A 542 17.79 -2.76 -4.74
CA MET A 542 18.59 -2.34 -5.91
C MET A 542 19.62 -1.24 -5.59
N LYS A 543 19.31 -0.35 -4.63
CA LYS A 543 20.15 0.80 -4.24
C LYS A 543 21.31 0.39 -3.31
N MET A 544 21.18 -0.71 -2.59
CA MET A 544 22.19 -1.19 -1.64
C MET A 544 23.39 -1.81 -2.36
N LYS A 545 24.60 -1.55 -1.83
CA LYS A 545 25.83 -2.23 -2.28
C LYS A 545 25.88 -3.63 -1.69
N GLY A 546 26.24 -4.63 -2.50
CA GLY A 546 26.16 -6.04 -2.07
C GLY A 546 27.04 -6.46 -0.87
N ARG A 547 28.10 -5.70 -0.53
CA ARG A 547 29.04 -6.04 0.56
C ARG A 547 28.90 -5.21 1.83
N THR A 548 27.83 -4.44 1.99
CA THR A 548 27.55 -3.77 3.26
C THR A 548 27.26 -4.79 4.35
N GLU A 549 27.64 -4.51 5.60
CA GLU A 549 27.37 -5.42 6.74
C GLU A 549 25.89 -5.77 6.85
N HIS A 550 24.99 -4.79 6.72
CA HIS A 550 23.55 -5.03 6.70
C HIS A 550 23.11 -6.11 5.68
N VAL A 551 23.59 -6.05 4.44
CA VAL A 551 23.25 -7.06 3.41
C VAL A 551 23.82 -8.43 3.75
N LYS A 552 25.02 -8.49 4.36
CA LYS A 552 25.60 -9.76 4.82
C LYS A 552 24.79 -10.37 5.95
N GLU A 553 24.34 -9.54 6.89
CA GLU A 553 23.48 -9.94 8.02
C GLU A 553 22.16 -10.50 7.49
N GLN A 554 21.51 -9.79 6.57
CA GLN A 554 20.24 -10.23 6.01
C GLN A 554 20.38 -11.54 5.22
N ILE A 555 21.29 -11.61 4.24
CA ILE A 555 21.51 -12.85 3.45
C ILE A 555 21.99 -14.00 4.35
N GLY A 556 22.86 -13.71 5.32
CA GLY A 556 23.37 -14.69 6.28
C GLY A 556 22.31 -15.23 7.23
N GLY A 557 21.27 -14.43 7.50
CA GLY A 557 20.10 -14.77 8.31
C GLY A 557 18.96 -15.45 7.54
N MET A 558 19.12 -15.68 6.23
CA MET A 558 18.13 -16.43 5.45
C MET A 558 17.90 -17.82 6.06
N GLY A 559 16.66 -18.08 6.46
CA GLY A 559 16.24 -19.30 7.14
C GLY A 559 16.26 -19.26 8.67
N ASP A 560 16.50 -18.09 9.28
CA ASP A 560 16.32 -17.92 10.74
C ASP A 560 14.84 -17.89 11.16
N TRP A 561 13.95 -17.66 10.18
CA TRP A 561 12.52 -17.84 10.30
C TRP A 561 12.01 -18.60 9.08
N SER A 562 10.93 -19.35 9.22
CA SER A 562 10.28 -20.07 8.13
C SER A 562 8.76 -19.99 8.25
N GLY A 563 8.07 -19.94 7.11
CA GLY A 563 6.60 -19.93 7.06
C GLY A 563 6.03 -20.99 6.12
N GLY A 564 4.72 -20.91 5.87
CA GLY A 564 4.08 -21.63 4.77
C GLY A 564 4.41 -21.00 3.41
N THR A 565 3.85 -21.55 2.35
CA THR A 565 4.05 -21.08 0.97
C THR A 565 2.75 -20.52 0.42
N ASP A 566 2.74 -19.24 0.02
CA ASP A 566 1.62 -18.59 -0.69
C ASP A 566 2.20 -17.77 -1.85
N PRO A 567 2.26 -18.34 -3.06
CA PRO A 567 3.12 -17.84 -4.13
C PRO A 567 2.52 -16.65 -4.89
N TYR A 568 1.18 -16.58 -4.98
CA TYR A 568 0.49 -15.52 -5.72
C TYR A 568 0.62 -14.14 -5.04
N PRO A 569 0.33 -14.00 -3.73
CA PRO A 569 0.62 -12.75 -3.02
C PRO A 569 2.10 -12.39 -3.13
N ALA A 570 3.00 -13.36 -2.91
CA ALA A 570 4.44 -13.10 -2.92
C ALA A 570 4.93 -12.53 -4.27
N LEU A 571 4.45 -13.10 -5.38
CA LEU A 571 4.77 -12.63 -6.73
C LEU A 571 4.23 -11.21 -6.97
N MET A 572 3.02 -10.91 -6.50
CA MET A 572 2.42 -9.59 -6.63
C MET A 572 3.23 -8.52 -5.87
N MET A 573 3.63 -8.79 -4.63
CA MET A 573 4.51 -7.92 -3.86
C MET A 573 5.87 -7.73 -4.55
N CYS A 574 6.42 -8.77 -5.17
CA CYS A 574 7.66 -8.67 -5.91
C CYS A 574 7.54 -7.69 -7.08
N TYR A 575 6.47 -7.79 -7.86
CA TYR A 575 6.21 -6.87 -8.96
C TYR A 575 6.14 -5.41 -8.50
N GLU A 576 5.46 -5.17 -7.38
CA GLU A 576 5.36 -3.85 -6.75
C GLU A 576 6.74 -3.32 -6.35
N LYS A 577 7.50 -4.07 -5.55
CA LYS A 577 8.84 -3.66 -5.11
C LYS A 577 9.79 -3.48 -6.28
N TYR A 578 9.69 -4.30 -7.30
CA TYR A 578 10.52 -4.18 -8.47
C TYR A 578 10.18 -2.90 -9.26
N HIS A 579 8.90 -2.56 -9.40
CA HIS A 579 8.47 -1.30 -9.99
C HIS A 579 9.04 -0.09 -9.22
N GLU A 580 8.98 -0.12 -7.88
CA GLU A 580 9.53 0.94 -7.03
C GLU A 580 11.05 1.08 -7.13
N TRP A 581 11.76 -0.05 -7.21
CA TRP A 581 13.23 -0.05 -7.11
C TRP A 581 13.94 0.15 -8.44
N SER A 582 13.29 -0.11 -9.57
CA SER A 582 13.93 -0.13 -10.87
C SER A 582 13.15 0.62 -11.95
N GLN A 583 13.88 1.45 -12.70
CA GLN A 583 13.40 2.11 -13.92
C GLN A 583 13.96 1.41 -15.17
N ALA A 584 14.46 0.18 -15.03
CA ALA A 584 15.01 -0.60 -16.13
C ALA A 584 13.91 -0.97 -17.14
N GLU A 585 14.24 -0.90 -18.43
CA GLU A 585 13.33 -1.31 -19.50
C GLU A 585 13.11 -2.82 -19.45
N ARG A 586 14.19 -3.59 -19.22
CA ARG A 586 14.15 -5.05 -19.12
C ARG A 586 14.29 -5.50 -17.66
N LYS A 587 13.29 -6.20 -17.13
CA LYS A 587 13.19 -6.57 -15.71
C LYS A 587 13.07 -8.10 -15.55
N ILE A 588 14.14 -8.78 -15.18
CA ILE A 588 14.15 -10.24 -15.05
C ILE A 588 13.78 -10.64 -13.62
N ILE A 589 12.82 -11.53 -13.43
CA ILE A 589 12.46 -12.09 -12.11
C ILE A 589 12.83 -13.58 -12.10
N LEU A 590 13.60 -14.00 -11.10
CA LEU A 590 13.85 -15.42 -10.80
C LEU A 590 13.04 -15.82 -9.57
N PHE A 591 11.96 -16.57 -9.80
CA PHE A 591 11.09 -17.07 -8.75
C PHE A 591 11.51 -18.49 -8.34
N CYS A 592 12.09 -18.62 -7.15
CA CYS A 592 12.63 -19.89 -6.66
C CYS A 592 11.74 -20.48 -5.58
N SER A 593 11.31 -21.74 -5.75
CA SER A 593 10.54 -22.50 -4.75
C SER A 593 10.82 -24.00 -4.86
N ASP A 594 10.64 -24.73 -3.77
CA ASP A 594 10.64 -26.19 -3.73
C ASP A 594 9.22 -26.80 -3.76
N ALA A 595 8.18 -25.97 -3.74
CA ALA A 595 6.80 -26.42 -3.65
C ALA A 595 6.12 -26.57 -5.01
N ALA A 596 5.18 -27.52 -5.08
CA ALA A 596 4.14 -27.55 -6.08
C ALA A 596 2.96 -26.70 -5.58
N PHE A 597 2.46 -25.81 -6.43
CA PHE A 597 1.34 -24.92 -6.11
C PHE A 597 0.03 -25.53 -6.55
N ASN A 598 -1.08 -25.07 -5.97
CA ASN A 598 -2.38 -25.48 -6.48
C ASN A 598 -2.65 -24.82 -7.85
N LEU A 599 -3.58 -25.41 -8.61
CA LEU A 599 -3.87 -24.96 -9.98
C LEU A 599 -4.43 -23.53 -10.01
N ARG A 600 -5.22 -23.15 -9.00
CA ARG A 600 -5.83 -21.82 -8.88
C ARG A 600 -4.74 -20.74 -8.75
N GLU A 601 -3.82 -20.91 -7.79
CA GLU A 601 -2.66 -20.03 -7.60
C GLU A 601 -1.80 -19.96 -8.84
N SER A 602 -1.49 -21.11 -9.44
CA SER A 602 -0.67 -21.16 -10.67
C SER A 602 -1.31 -20.40 -11.82
N THR A 603 -2.63 -20.50 -11.96
CA THR A 603 -3.40 -19.78 -13.00
C THR A 603 -3.43 -18.27 -12.72
N MET A 604 -3.62 -17.87 -11.46
CA MET A 604 -3.58 -16.46 -11.06
C MET A 604 -2.18 -15.85 -11.29
N MET A 605 -1.11 -16.57 -10.96
CA MET A 605 0.26 -16.15 -11.25
C MET A 605 0.51 -16.02 -12.76
N CYS A 606 0.00 -16.95 -13.56
CA CYS A 606 0.12 -16.89 -15.02
C CYS A 606 -0.54 -15.62 -15.60
N LYS A 607 -1.76 -15.32 -15.16
CA LYS A 607 -2.48 -14.09 -15.54
C LYS A 607 -1.74 -12.83 -15.11
N LEU A 608 -1.24 -12.80 -13.87
CA LEU A 608 -0.44 -11.68 -13.36
C LEU A 608 0.83 -11.49 -14.21
N ASN A 609 1.53 -12.57 -14.54
CA ASN A 609 2.70 -12.53 -15.40
C ASN A 609 2.35 -11.94 -16.79
N ALA A 610 1.26 -12.41 -17.41
CA ALA A 610 0.82 -11.93 -18.73
C ALA A 610 0.50 -10.43 -18.75
N LEU A 611 -0.04 -9.88 -17.65
CA LEU A 611 -0.31 -8.43 -17.54
C LEU A 611 0.96 -7.59 -17.34
N MET A 612 2.00 -8.18 -16.76
CA MET A 612 3.27 -7.50 -16.48
C MET A 612 4.26 -7.61 -17.65
N GLU A 613 4.14 -8.63 -18.52
CA GLU A 613 5.01 -8.84 -19.67
C GLU A 613 5.11 -7.64 -20.63
N PRO A 614 4.01 -6.96 -21.03
CA PRO A 614 4.07 -5.77 -21.88
C PRO A 614 4.92 -4.62 -21.30
N GLN A 615 5.12 -4.60 -19.97
CA GLN A 615 5.88 -3.57 -19.26
C GLN A 615 7.37 -3.93 -19.09
N GLY A 616 7.83 -4.96 -19.82
CA GLY A 616 9.22 -5.41 -19.86
C GLY A 616 9.62 -6.35 -18.72
N TYR A 617 8.65 -6.92 -17.99
CA TYR A 617 8.93 -7.93 -16.97
C TYR A 617 9.04 -9.32 -17.58
N GLU A 618 10.08 -10.06 -17.18
CA GLU A 618 10.35 -11.43 -17.63
C GLU A 618 10.48 -12.35 -16.41
N PRO A 619 9.37 -12.94 -15.94
CA PRO A 619 9.37 -13.87 -14.82
C PRO A 619 9.74 -15.30 -15.26
N TYR A 620 10.62 -15.95 -14.49
CA TYR A 620 11.07 -17.32 -14.71
C TYR A 620 11.00 -18.13 -13.41
N GLY A 621 10.52 -19.37 -13.51
CA GLY A 621 10.44 -20.29 -12.37
C GLY A 621 11.71 -21.13 -12.20
N ILE A 622 12.18 -21.30 -10.96
CA ILE A 622 13.23 -22.25 -10.59
C ILE A 622 12.67 -23.21 -9.55
N LEU A 623 12.51 -24.48 -9.96
CA LEU A 623 12.03 -25.54 -9.08
C LEU A 623 13.21 -26.23 -8.40
N ILE A 624 13.20 -26.25 -7.06
CA ILE A 624 14.29 -26.79 -6.24
C ILE A 624 13.88 -28.12 -5.62
N ASP A 625 14.68 -29.17 -5.83
CA ASP A 625 14.53 -30.49 -5.18
C ASP A 625 13.17 -31.21 -5.37
N ALA A 626 12.26 -30.65 -6.18
CA ALA A 626 10.96 -31.24 -6.50
C ALA A 626 10.91 -31.83 -7.93
N ASN A 627 10.09 -32.87 -8.08
CA ASN A 627 9.96 -33.63 -9.33
C ASN A 627 8.86 -33.07 -10.25
N ASP A 628 7.73 -32.68 -9.67
CA ASP A 628 6.59 -32.15 -10.42
C ASP A 628 6.73 -30.63 -10.59
N ALA A 629 6.80 -30.20 -11.85
CA ALA A 629 6.88 -28.78 -12.20
C ALA A 629 5.61 -28.27 -12.85
N ARG A 630 4.57 -29.09 -13.00
CA ARG A 630 3.36 -28.72 -13.76
C ARG A 630 2.74 -27.42 -13.27
N SER A 631 2.66 -27.24 -11.95
CA SER A 631 2.16 -26.00 -11.34
C SER A 631 3.02 -24.78 -11.68
N LEU A 632 4.35 -24.92 -11.57
CA LEU A 632 5.29 -23.85 -11.91
C LEU A 632 5.30 -23.55 -13.41
N GLU A 633 5.15 -24.57 -14.26
CA GLU A 633 5.11 -24.44 -15.72
C GLU A 633 3.86 -23.70 -16.18
N VAL A 634 2.72 -23.94 -15.50
CA VAL A 634 1.50 -23.14 -15.69
C VAL A 634 1.73 -21.70 -15.25
N ALA A 635 2.35 -21.48 -14.08
CA ALA A 635 2.60 -20.14 -13.55
C ALA A 635 3.59 -19.34 -14.42
N PHE A 636 4.66 -19.96 -14.92
CA PHE A 636 5.76 -19.31 -15.64
C PHE A 636 5.91 -19.87 -17.06
N PRO A 637 5.02 -19.47 -18.00
CA PRO A 637 5.00 -20.01 -19.37
C PRO A 637 6.29 -19.70 -20.17
N ARG A 638 7.03 -18.64 -19.79
CA ARG A 638 8.34 -18.32 -20.40
C ARG A 638 9.42 -19.36 -20.14
N GLY A 639 9.28 -20.13 -19.06
CA GLY A 639 10.20 -21.21 -18.76
C GLY A 639 10.37 -21.50 -17.27
N VAL A 640 10.54 -22.78 -16.98
CA VAL A 640 10.87 -23.31 -15.65
C VAL A 640 12.13 -24.14 -15.73
N VAL A 641 12.99 -23.97 -14.73
CA VAL A 641 14.27 -24.67 -14.63
C VAL A 641 14.28 -25.53 -13.38
N LYS A 642 14.39 -26.84 -13.55
CA LYS A 642 14.51 -27.78 -12.43
C LYS A 642 15.96 -27.85 -11.97
N THR A 643 16.18 -27.83 -10.66
CA THR A 643 17.51 -27.95 -10.07
C THR A 643 17.48 -28.69 -8.74
N ASN A 644 18.63 -29.23 -8.36
CA ASN A 644 18.87 -29.70 -7.00
C ASN A 644 19.46 -28.56 -6.15
N SER A 645 19.18 -28.52 -4.85
CA SER A 645 19.73 -27.51 -3.92
C SER A 645 21.26 -27.45 -3.94
N LYS A 646 21.96 -28.57 -4.15
CA LYS A 646 23.43 -28.60 -4.27
C LYS A 646 23.97 -27.89 -5.50
N ARG A 647 23.19 -27.85 -6.59
CA ARG A 647 23.54 -27.23 -7.87
C ARG A 647 22.85 -25.89 -8.10
N LEU A 648 22.06 -25.43 -7.13
CA LEU A 648 21.31 -24.18 -7.21
C LEU A 648 22.19 -22.96 -7.58
N PRO A 649 23.38 -22.74 -6.98
CA PRO A 649 24.23 -21.61 -7.35
C PRO A 649 24.69 -21.64 -8.82
N GLU A 650 24.98 -22.83 -9.35
CA GLU A 650 25.38 -23.04 -10.75
C GLU A 650 24.19 -22.79 -11.67
N THR A 651 23.05 -23.42 -11.39
CA THR A 651 21.86 -23.31 -12.23
C THR A 651 21.37 -21.87 -12.33
N MET A 652 21.27 -21.14 -11.22
CA MET A 652 20.82 -19.74 -11.24
C MET A 652 21.73 -18.85 -12.09
N LEU A 653 23.05 -19.05 -12.00
CA LEU A 653 24.02 -18.27 -12.78
C LEU A 653 24.02 -18.62 -14.26
N ASP A 654 23.92 -19.91 -14.60
CA ASP A 654 23.87 -20.35 -15.99
C ASP A 654 22.59 -19.84 -16.66
N GLN A 655 21.47 -19.84 -15.93
CA GLN A 655 20.22 -19.28 -16.44
C GLN A 655 20.32 -17.77 -16.63
N LEU A 656 20.86 -17.03 -15.65
CA LEU A 656 21.10 -15.59 -15.84
C LEU A 656 22.01 -15.30 -17.03
N GLN A 657 23.08 -16.07 -17.21
CA GLN A 657 23.96 -15.90 -18.38
C GLN A 657 23.23 -16.15 -19.70
N LYS A 658 22.40 -17.19 -19.78
CA LYS A 658 21.57 -17.46 -20.96
C LYS A 658 20.56 -16.35 -21.23
N LEU A 659 19.84 -15.90 -20.20
CA LEU A 659 18.81 -14.86 -20.32
C LEU A 659 19.40 -13.52 -20.73
N LEU A 660 20.58 -13.18 -20.19
CA LEU A 660 21.33 -12.00 -20.63
C LEU A 660 21.80 -12.21 -22.08
N ALA A 661 22.42 -13.33 -22.43
CA ALA A 661 22.87 -13.59 -23.79
C ALA A 661 21.74 -13.57 -24.85
N LEU A 662 20.55 -14.09 -24.54
CA LEU A 662 19.40 -14.11 -25.46
C LEU A 662 18.92 -12.71 -25.85
N GLY A 663 18.94 -11.76 -24.90
CA GLY A 663 18.61 -10.36 -25.18
C GLY A 663 19.59 -9.67 -26.15
N ALA A 664 20.82 -10.18 -26.27
CA ALA A 664 21.79 -9.67 -27.23
C ALA A 664 21.46 -10.09 -28.68
N ASN A 665 20.88 -11.29 -28.86
CA ASN A 665 20.57 -11.83 -30.17
C ASN A 665 19.25 -11.30 -30.74
N SER A 666 18.26 -11.00 -29.90
CA SER A 666 17.00 -10.38 -30.35
C SER A 666 17.15 -8.90 -30.71
N ALA A 667 18.15 -8.21 -30.15
CA ALA A 667 18.50 -6.85 -30.55
C ALA A 667 19.34 -6.82 -31.84
N ALA A 668 20.12 -7.86 -32.12
CA ALA A 668 20.99 -7.95 -33.29
C ALA A 668 20.28 -8.45 -34.57
N ALA A 669 19.06 -8.98 -34.45
CA ALA A 669 18.16 -9.33 -35.56
C ALA A 669 17.18 -8.18 -35.82
#